data_AF-A0A9D9I6J3-F1
#
_entry.id   AF-A0A9D9I6J3-F1
#
_cell.length_a   1.000
_cell.length_b   1.000
_cell.length_c   1.000
_cell.angle_alpha   90.00
_cell.angle_beta   90.00
_cell.angle_gamma   90.00
#
_symmetry.space_group_name_H-M   'P 1'
#
loop_
_entity.id
_entity.type
_entity.pdbx_description
1 polymer ?
#
loop_
_entity_poly.entity_id
_entity_poly.type
_entity_poly.pdbx_seq_one_letter_code
_entity_poly.pdbx_strand_id
1 'polypeptide(L)'
;MKKISIICSAVLVLLSSCVKETIYYENPEVEAGEGDVVETEAELTLASRNTWFSTEDGQSAEIAFKSLGGEVVVDVNTNVGWTFTIDGEDEFITAVKDEETDQLVLSCDSNTQEKKLSSSITVTAGDKTAVITATQNAYGTMEIIAQANNFQLPAAGELSTSFTVESSDPDWTYETTACEWLLVEQDGNTLTLTADRNTDFADRVTEFVIIAGAGGGSPVTETISVLQDRAANITADTRTVPFAPVADSDFKRELTVDANFDWDYETDDSGNGWLTIEKTETGLILTPTANEGETSRTVVITLKTGDGKENLSEFDVTVSQAGMDYDAYIVGLNVIADDLKAMLFFDKGFKGTIDWGDGTIEETDTDTYPEHTYTDPGEYIVTAKGSAESMNAKYGYYYNQKDQYVEIYNWGDLGLKSMEDAFTQMENITSLPPDETGAFENVTTFDGAFAYMENISEIPEGLFSHAVNAVSMNQTFYSDGNITAAPAGLLKNCPKLQNVSGLLMSTSLASIDKDFLSANTELTDISQMFSMTELTTVPAGLFDNNKKVTTCNALFSNSSNFASVPAGIFDKLTECESFRMVFSNTALSSVPEGIFANNRKCTTFANAFQNTRITSVPEDLFEGCSNVTSFMSCFVRCGMLKSVPSGLFTNSGAMASDMDRDGFNMVFQGCTSLESVPAGLFDGFTNIQRFNSIFNGCTSLKEIPSGLFATNTSVTQMTSAFAGCTSLKEVPDEFFKGMANMTSFSGMFKGCTSIESIGSNIIAGCNKCTTVSDMFNGCTSLRAIAEDAFAGAPALENISGVFSGCTSLQTVPAGLFSSLTALENAAEAFMESGITAVPAGLFEKNASVSSYESAFEACTSLATVGDIFGENIAAKIECNRIFYGCTALQSLPAGFFDGLYGVSTFVDAFNGCTSLTSIPSGLFKDQTSASTVTFQRCFSGCTGLTSVPSLLFGQAERSNISTCANMFEECTSISSIAPDAFGSLNRSSGTTMSNLFLGCTSLTSIPAGLFKNVTGTFSNVFKDCTGIVSVGSELFNGRRPTGLTNLFSGCTSLASVPENLFCEVEGLTSLSGIFTNCTSLTSVPSGLFKGMTAMKTLTSVFKGCTSLTGIPSGLFAGMTAVTTLNGMFQGCTALKEVSASEFASMTAVTNVGNMFNGCTGLASFPTDFFDNMKSITNIGNLFNGCVNLTGESPYTVVNGVKYHLYERTGENQAASGLKALATAASNRKGAFTGCTGLSDYDSIPAEYK
;
A
#
# COMPACT_ATOMS: atom_id res chain seq x y z
N MET A 1 10.69 2.66 -25.01
CA MET A 1 11.20 1.49 -25.75
C MET A 1 10.00 0.78 -26.35
N LYS A 2 9.77 0.83 -27.67
CA LYS A 2 10.09 -0.26 -28.63
C LYS A 2 9.92 -1.66 -28.01
N LYS A 3 9.24 -2.63 -28.60
CA LYS A 3 8.38 -2.79 -29.79
C LYS A 3 7.90 -4.25 -29.67
N ILE A 4 6.59 -4.49 -29.70
CA ILE A 4 5.85 -5.16 -30.79
C ILE A 4 6.24 -6.62 -31.08
N SER A 5 5.29 -7.52 -30.81
CA SER A 5 4.68 -8.55 -31.68
C SER A 5 3.71 -9.37 -30.81
N ILE A 6 2.51 -9.83 -31.16
CA ILE A 6 1.75 -9.93 -32.42
C ILE A 6 0.28 -10.31 -32.06
N ILE A 7 -0.68 -9.67 -32.74
CA ILE A 7 -2.05 -10.09 -33.15
C ILE A 7 -3.16 -10.34 -32.09
N CYS A 8 -4.21 -9.51 -32.23
CA CYS A 8 -5.59 -9.66 -31.75
C CYS A 8 -6.45 -10.57 -32.65
N SER A 9 -7.42 -11.25 -32.03
CA SER A 9 -8.76 -11.68 -32.53
C SER A 9 -9.05 -13.16 -32.26
N ALA A 10 -10.08 -13.43 -31.43
CA ALA A 10 -11.06 -14.54 -31.47
C ALA A 10 -11.63 -14.79 -30.05
N VAL A 11 -12.91 -14.49 -29.73
CA VAL A 11 -14.14 -15.27 -30.04
C VAL A 11 -14.28 -16.46 -29.08
N LEU A 12 -15.40 -16.81 -28.44
CA LEU A 12 -16.78 -16.32 -28.32
C LEU A 12 -17.41 -17.04 -27.10
N VAL A 13 -18.34 -16.37 -26.45
CA VAL A 13 -19.71 -16.78 -26.06
C VAL A 13 -20.15 -18.26 -26.28
N LEU A 14 -20.95 -18.75 -25.30
CA LEU A 14 -21.96 -19.84 -25.27
C LEU A 14 -21.57 -21.29 -24.85
N LEU A 15 -22.31 -21.82 -23.85
CA LEU A 15 -23.29 -22.94 -23.92
C LEU A 15 -23.61 -23.48 -22.49
N SER A 16 -24.84 -23.27 -21.96
CA SER A 16 -26.05 -24.15 -21.95
C SER A 16 -26.00 -25.26 -20.88
N SER A 17 -27.04 -25.68 -20.14
CA SER A 17 -28.51 -25.79 -20.31
C SER A 17 -29.14 -26.12 -18.93
N CYS A 18 -30.42 -25.82 -18.60
CA CYS A 18 -31.63 -26.49 -19.09
C CYS A 18 -32.91 -25.68 -18.75
N VAL A 19 -33.96 -25.89 -19.53
CA VAL A 19 -35.09 -24.99 -19.82
C VAL A 19 -36.38 -25.37 -19.07
N LYS A 20 -37.28 -24.41 -18.82
CA LYS A 20 -38.74 -24.60 -18.87
C LYS A 20 -39.43 -23.32 -19.36
N GLU A 21 -40.27 -23.48 -20.37
CA GLU A 21 -40.99 -22.45 -21.13
C GLU A 21 -42.25 -21.94 -20.40
N THR A 22 -42.58 -20.68 -20.64
CA THR A 22 -43.87 -20.03 -20.34
C THR A 22 -44.44 -19.54 -21.68
N ILE A 23 -45.70 -19.86 -21.99
CA ILE A 23 -46.42 -19.39 -23.19
C ILE A 23 -47.57 -18.46 -22.76
N TYR A 24 -47.74 -17.38 -23.52
CA TYR A 24 -48.69 -16.27 -23.38
C TYR A 24 -50.08 -16.61 -23.95
N TYR A 25 -51.11 -15.83 -23.55
CA TYR A 25 -52.42 -15.74 -24.22
C TYR A 25 -52.71 -14.29 -24.60
N GLU A 26 -52.91 -14.04 -25.90
CA GLU A 26 -53.54 -12.84 -26.47
C GLU A 26 -54.86 -13.25 -27.14
N ASN A 27 -55.86 -12.37 -27.08
CA ASN A 27 -57.18 -12.51 -27.68
C ASN A 27 -57.25 -11.64 -28.96
N PRO A 28 -57.71 -12.14 -30.13
CA PRO A 28 -57.85 -11.30 -31.32
C PRO A 28 -59.29 -10.81 -31.52
N GLU A 29 -59.46 -9.52 -31.80
CA GLU A 29 -60.65 -8.98 -32.46
C GLU A 29 -60.31 -8.41 -33.85
N VAL A 30 -61.37 -8.34 -34.66
CA VAL A 30 -61.43 -8.48 -36.11
C VAL A 30 -61.30 -7.12 -36.83
N GLU A 31 -60.63 -7.05 -37.98
CA GLU A 31 -61.24 -6.71 -39.29
C GLU A 31 -60.27 -6.21 -40.38
N ALA A 32 -60.59 -6.74 -41.57
CA ALA A 32 -60.51 -6.13 -42.90
C ALA A 32 -59.13 -5.96 -43.58
N GLY A 33 -58.98 -6.71 -44.68
CA GLY A 33 -58.53 -6.12 -45.93
C GLY A 33 -57.35 -6.79 -46.63
N GLU A 34 -57.69 -7.76 -47.47
CA GLU A 34 -57.02 -8.12 -48.73
C GLU A 34 -55.50 -8.44 -48.74
N GLY A 35 -55.22 -9.75 -48.77
CA GLY A 35 -54.48 -10.31 -49.92
C GLY A 35 -52.99 -10.62 -49.72
N ASP A 36 -52.67 -11.74 -49.07
CA ASP A 36 -51.83 -12.80 -49.64
C ASP A 36 -51.91 -14.06 -48.76
N VAL A 37 -52.11 -15.22 -49.38
CA VAL A 37 -52.43 -16.50 -48.71
C VAL A 37 -51.14 -17.17 -48.20
N VAL A 38 -51.06 -17.42 -46.90
CA VAL A 38 -50.09 -18.33 -46.27
C VAL A 38 -50.90 -19.40 -45.52
N GLU A 39 -50.70 -20.69 -45.84
CA GLU A 39 -51.41 -21.82 -45.19
C GLU A 39 -50.95 -21.95 -43.73
N THR A 40 -51.90 -21.91 -42.77
CA THR A 40 -51.68 -22.19 -41.33
C THR A 40 -51.91 -23.67 -41.01
N GLU A 41 -50.98 -24.32 -40.30
CA GLU A 41 -51.15 -25.70 -39.81
C GLU A 41 -52.24 -25.76 -38.70
N ALA A 42 -53.07 -26.81 -38.69
CA ALA A 42 -54.15 -26.95 -37.71
C ALA A 42 -53.62 -27.45 -36.34
N GLU A 43 -54.09 -26.83 -35.26
CA GLU A 43 -53.81 -27.20 -33.86
C GLU A 43 -55.07 -27.77 -33.19
N LEU A 44 -54.94 -28.81 -32.36
CA LEU A 44 -56.05 -29.42 -31.61
C LEU A 44 -55.56 -29.95 -30.26
N THR A 45 -56.14 -29.45 -29.15
CA THR A 45 -55.95 -29.97 -27.79
C THR A 45 -57.28 -30.02 -27.02
N LEU A 46 -57.38 -30.90 -26.03
CA LEU A 46 -58.57 -31.09 -25.19
C LEU A 46 -58.23 -30.80 -23.72
N ALA A 47 -59.09 -30.05 -23.01
CA ALA A 47 -58.96 -29.75 -21.58
C ALA A 47 -60.30 -29.91 -20.84
N SER A 48 -60.31 -30.07 -19.52
CA SER A 48 -61.55 -30.06 -18.71
C SER A 48 -61.28 -29.48 -17.31
N ARG A 49 -62.28 -28.81 -16.73
CA ARG A 49 -62.22 -28.20 -15.39
C ARG A 49 -62.72 -29.13 -14.26
N ASN A 50 -63.15 -30.35 -14.58
CA ASN A 50 -63.64 -31.33 -13.60
C ASN A 50 -62.67 -32.52 -13.44
N THR A 51 -62.65 -33.14 -12.26
CA THR A 51 -61.68 -34.18 -11.86
C THR A 51 -61.90 -35.57 -12.50
N TRP A 52 -62.77 -35.70 -13.50
CA TRP A 52 -63.11 -36.98 -14.17
C TRP A 52 -62.30 -37.25 -15.45
N PHE A 53 -61.22 -36.52 -15.68
CA PHE A 53 -60.44 -36.51 -16.93
C PHE A 53 -58.94 -36.72 -16.67
N SER A 54 -58.28 -37.57 -17.48
CA SER A 54 -56.81 -37.69 -17.50
C SER A 54 -56.27 -37.90 -18.93
N THR A 55 -55.29 -37.08 -19.35
CA THR A 55 -54.57 -37.21 -20.63
C THR A 55 -53.06 -37.34 -20.38
N GLU A 56 -52.41 -38.41 -20.81
CA GLU A 56 -50.94 -38.56 -20.68
C GLU A 56 -50.15 -37.83 -21.78
N ASP A 57 -50.76 -37.52 -22.92
CA ASP A 57 -50.09 -37.00 -24.13
C ASP A 57 -50.77 -35.79 -24.79
N GLY A 58 -51.80 -35.21 -24.15
CA GLY A 58 -52.43 -33.95 -24.55
C GLY A 58 -53.28 -33.99 -25.83
N GLN A 59 -53.46 -35.16 -26.45
CA GLN A 59 -54.31 -35.35 -27.64
C GLN A 59 -55.30 -36.52 -27.52
N SER A 60 -55.13 -37.47 -26.58
CA SER A 60 -56.12 -38.52 -26.30
C SER A 60 -56.49 -38.54 -24.82
N ALA A 61 -57.77 -38.70 -24.50
CA ALA A 61 -58.29 -38.59 -23.13
C ALA A 61 -59.00 -39.86 -22.67
N GLU A 62 -58.96 -40.16 -21.37
CA GLU A 62 -59.83 -41.17 -20.75
C GLU A 62 -60.76 -40.50 -19.73
N ILE A 63 -62.08 -40.77 -19.85
CA ILE A 63 -63.12 -40.29 -18.95
C ILE A 63 -63.81 -41.48 -18.29
N ALA A 64 -63.98 -41.45 -16.98
CA ALA A 64 -64.63 -42.51 -16.22
C ALA A 64 -65.87 -41.98 -15.48
N PHE A 65 -67.04 -42.17 -16.08
CA PHE A 65 -68.33 -41.86 -15.45
C PHE A 65 -68.63 -42.82 -14.29
N LYS A 66 -69.23 -42.27 -13.25
CA LYS A 66 -69.72 -43.01 -12.09
C LYS A 66 -70.97 -43.81 -12.45
N SER A 67 -71.32 -44.78 -11.60
CA SER A 67 -72.44 -45.69 -11.89
C SER A 67 -73.80 -44.98 -11.98
N LEU A 68 -73.94 -43.84 -11.32
CA LEU A 68 -75.15 -43.02 -11.30
C LEU A 68 -75.34 -42.14 -12.55
N GLY A 69 -74.38 -42.14 -13.47
CA GLY A 69 -74.37 -41.23 -14.62
C GLY A 69 -73.67 -39.92 -14.28
N GLY A 70 -73.73 -38.96 -15.18
CA GLY A 70 -73.15 -37.64 -14.98
C GLY A 70 -72.88 -36.92 -16.29
N GLU A 71 -72.43 -35.68 -16.15
CA GLU A 71 -72.07 -34.80 -17.25
C GLU A 71 -70.63 -34.29 -17.05
N VAL A 72 -69.86 -34.29 -18.13
CA VAL A 72 -68.50 -33.75 -18.19
C VAL A 72 -68.44 -32.79 -19.36
N VAL A 73 -68.00 -31.57 -19.09
CA VAL A 73 -67.72 -30.57 -20.13
C VAL A 73 -66.23 -30.64 -20.49
N VAL A 74 -65.93 -30.79 -21.77
CA VAL A 74 -64.58 -30.82 -22.32
C VAL A 74 -64.37 -29.58 -23.19
N ASP A 75 -63.40 -28.75 -22.86
CA ASP A 75 -62.98 -27.61 -23.67
C ASP A 75 -62.19 -28.13 -24.89
N VAL A 76 -62.65 -27.80 -26.11
CA VAL A 76 -61.95 -28.15 -27.35
C VAL A 76 -61.22 -26.91 -27.88
N ASN A 77 -59.92 -26.85 -27.64
CA ASN A 77 -59.10 -25.71 -28.04
C ASN A 77 -58.46 -26.00 -29.40
N THR A 78 -58.88 -25.25 -30.42
CA THR A 78 -58.37 -25.35 -31.79
C THR A 78 -58.41 -24.00 -32.50
N ASN A 79 -57.51 -23.79 -33.45
CA ASN A 79 -57.45 -22.60 -34.28
C ASN A 79 -58.29 -22.73 -35.58
N VAL A 80 -58.97 -23.87 -35.80
CA VAL A 80 -59.83 -24.14 -36.95
C VAL A 80 -61.13 -24.83 -36.52
N GLY A 81 -62.18 -24.76 -37.34
CA GLY A 81 -63.44 -25.44 -37.04
C GLY A 81 -63.29 -26.96 -36.88
N TRP A 82 -63.95 -27.53 -35.87
CA TRP A 82 -63.87 -28.95 -35.52
C TRP A 82 -65.22 -29.67 -35.50
N THR A 83 -65.17 -30.99 -35.67
CA THR A 83 -66.31 -31.92 -35.62
C THR A 83 -65.96 -33.13 -34.76
N PHE A 84 -66.94 -33.95 -34.37
CA PHE A 84 -66.68 -35.20 -33.66
C PHE A 84 -67.54 -36.36 -34.15
N THR A 85 -67.05 -37.58 -33.92
CA THR A 85 -67.78 -38.84 -34.14
C THR A 85 -67.68 -39.72 -32.89
N ILE A 86 -68.70 -40.54 -32.63
CA ILE A 86 -68.69 -41.53 -31.54
C ILE A 86 -68.64 -42.92 -32.16
N ASP A 87 -67.65 -43.72 -31.78
CA ASP A 87 -67.41 -45.10 -32.23
C ASP A 87 -67.26 -46.04 -31.01
N GLY A 88 -68.10 -47.08 -30.91
CA GLY A 88 -68.06 -48.07 -29.82
C GLY A 88 -69.23 -49.07 -29.86
N GLU A 89 -69.05 -50.29 -29.34
CA GLU A 89 -70.11 -51.35 -29.34
C GLU A 89 -71.26 -51.07 -28.35
N ASP A 90 -71.02 -50.28 -27.30
CA ASP A 90 -72.01 -49.92 -26.26
C ASP A 90 -72.42 -48.43 -26.43
N GLU A 91 -73.58 -48.15 -27.04
CA GLU A 91 -74.14 -46.79 -27.23
C GLU A 91 -74.62 -46.17 -25.89
N PHE A 92 -73.71 -45.78 -24.97
CA PHE A 92 -74.06 -45.22 -23.65
C PHE A 92 -73.71 -43.74 -23.43
N ILE A 93 -72.82 -43.18 -24.26
CA ILE A 93 -72.42 -41.77 -24.19
C ILE A 93 -73.25 -40.95 -25.16
N THR A 94 -73.74 -39.81 -24.69
CA THR A 94 -74.23 -38.72 -25.52
C THR A 94 -73.16 -37.63 -25.55
N ALA A 95 -72.83 -37.12 -26.74
CA ALA A 95 -71.92 -35.99 -26.90
C ALA A 95 -72.61 -34.86 -27.66
N VAL A 96 -72.50 -33.64 -27.16
CA VAL A 96 -73.09 -32.44 -27.75
C VAL A 96 -72.01 -31.37 -27.85
N LYS A 97 -71.82 -30.81 -29.05
CA LYS A 97 -70.98 -29.62 -29.23
C LYS A 97 -71.79 -28.39 -28.87
N ASP A 98 -71.25 -27.57 -27.97
CA ASP A 98 -71.69 -26.20 -27.74
C ASP A 98 -70.97 -25.28 -28.74
N GLU A 99 -71.74 -24.62 -29.61
CA GLU A 99 -71.21 -23.76 -30.66
C GLU A 99 -70.83 -22.35 -30.15
N GLU A 100 -71.23 -21.95 -28.92
CA GLU A 100 -70.91 -20.62 -28.36
C GLU A 100 -69.59 -20.62 -27.56
N THR A 101 -69.26 -21.72 -26.89
CA THR A 101 -68.07 -21.83 -26.01
C THR A 101 -66.98 -22.76 -26.53
N ASP A 102 -67.19 -23.38 -27.71
CA ASP A 102 -66.32 -24.41 -28.30
C ASP A 102 -66.04 -25.59 -27.35
N GLN A 103 -67.06 -25.96 -26.57
CA GLN A 103 -67.01 -27.08 -25.64
C GLN A 103 -67.73 -28.32 -26.18
N LEU A 104 -67.25 -29.50 -25.81
CA LEU A 104 -67.87 -30.80 -26.01
C LEU A 104 -68.42 -31.32 -24.68
N VAL A 105 -69.75 -31.34 -24.55
CA VAL A 105 -70.42 -31.88 -23.36
C VAL A 105 -70.69 -33.36 -23.57
N LEU A 106 -70.11 -34.18 -22.71
CA LEU A 106 -70.28 -35.63 -22.66
C LEU A 106 -71.15 -36.00 -21.48
N SER A 107 -72.26 -36.69 -21.73
CA SER A 107 -73.15 -37.14 -20.67
C SER A 107 -73.56 -38.59 -20.85
N CYS A 108 -73.85 -39.25 -19.73
CA CYS A 108 -74.48 -40.56 -19.71
C CYS A 108 -75.45 -40.68 -18.54
N ASP A 109 -76.56 -41.39 -18.77
CA ASP A 109 -77.48 -41.76 -17.71
C ASP A 109 -76.88 -42.84 -16.80
N SER A 110 -77.50 -43.11 -15.65
CA SER A 110 -77.06 -44.15 -14.71
C SER A 110 -76.91 -45.53 -15.37
N ASN A 111 -75.75 -46.17 -15.20
CA ASN A 111 -75.52 -47.54 -15.61
C ASN A 111 -76.28 -48.49 -14.70
N THR A 112 -77.28 -49.17 -15.25
CA THR A 112 -78.07 -50.20 -14.54
C THR A 112 -77.51 -51.62 -14.75
N GLN A 113 -76.41 -51.76 -15.48
CA GLN A 113 -75.78 -53.06 -15.76
C GLN A 113 -74.63 -53.36 -14.78
N GLU A 114 -74.49 -54.63 -14.40
CA GLU A 114 -73.35 -55.14 -13.61
C GLU A 114 -72.09 -55.34 -14.48
N LYS A 115 -71.96 -54.60 -15.59
CA LYS A 115 -70.75 -54.54 -16.42
C LYS A 115 -70.31 -53.09 -16.62
N LYS A 116 -69.00 -52.89 -16.74
CA LYS A 116 -68.40 -51.61 -17.14
C LYS A 116 -68.68 -51.38 -18.64
N LEU A 117 -69.18 -50.20 -19.00
CA LEU A 117 -69.44 -49.81 -20.40
C LEU A 117 -68.26 -49.01 -20.95
N SER A 118 -67.99 -49.05 -22.26
CA SER A 118 -66.94 -48.24 -22.91
C SER A 118 -67.28 -47.82 -24.35
N SER A 119 -66.94 -46.59 -24.71
CA SER A 119 -67.09 -46.00 -26.04
C SER A 119 -65.94 -45.04 -26.33
N SER A 120 -65.70 -44.69 -27.59
CA SER A 120 -64.67 -43.71 -27.99
C SER A 120 -65.27 -42.57 -28.80
N ILE A 121 -64.82 -41.35 -28.56
CA ILE A 121 -65.27 -40.13 -29.24
C ILE A 121 -64.06 -39.53 -29.95
N THR A 122 -64.07 -39.48 -31.28
CA THR A 122 -62.99 -38.89 -32.07
C THR A 122 -63.37 -37.47 -32.48
N VAL A 123 -62.60 -36.49 -32.01
CA VAL A 123 -62.70 -35.08 -32.37
C VAL A 123 -61.71 -34.79 -33.50
N THR A 124 -62.15 -34.14 -34.58
CA THR A 124 -61.34 -33.83 -35.77
C THR A 124 -61.37 -32.34 -36.07
N ALA A 125 -60.19 -31.71 -36.17
CA ALA A 125 -60.01 -30.31 -36.53
C ALA A 125 -58.91 -30.19 -37.59
N GLY A 126 -59.25 -29.73 -38.80
CA GLY A 126 -58.32 -29.74 -39.93
C GLY A 126 -57.83 -31.16 -40.28
N ASP A 127 -56.50 -31.37 -40.26
CA ASP A 127 -55.85 -32.67 -40.47
C ASP A 127 -55.49 -33.41 -39.16
N LYS A 128 -55.83 -32.84 -37.99
CA LYS A 128 -55.58 -33.43 -36.67
C LYS A 128 -56.83 -34.13 -36.12
N THR A 129 -56.63 -35.23 -35.41
CA THR A 129 -57.67 -35.99 -34.71
C THR A 129 -57.25 -36.32 -33.29
N ALA A 130 -58.17 -36.15 -32.33
CA ALA A 130 -58.03 -36.47 -30.91
C ALA A 130 -59.09 -37.51 -30.50
N VAL A 131 -58.75 -38.51 -29.67
CA VAL A 131 -59.69 -39.58 -29.28
C VAL A 131 -59.92 -39.58 -27.77
N ILE A 132 -61.18 -39.47 -27.36
CA ILE A 132 -61.64 -39.57 -25.97
C ILE A 132 -62.23 -40.96 -25.75
N THR A 133 -61.62 -41.78 -24.91
CA THR A 133 -62.19 -43.04 -24.45
C THR A 133 -63.04 -42.79 -23.20
N ALA A 134 -64.34 -43.03 -23.27
CA ALA A 134 -65.24 -42.89 -22.13
C ALA A 134 -65.66 -44.26 -21.60
N THR A 135 -65.62 -44.43 -20.28
CA THR A 135 -66.10 -45.63 -19.59
C THR A 135 -67.08 -45.28 -18.47
N GLN A 136 -67.97 -46.20 -18.08
CA GLN A 136 -68.88 -46.00 -16.95
C GLN A 136 -68.87 -47.20 -15.99
N ASN A 137 -68.73 -46.92 -14.69
CA ASN A 137 -68.70 -47.94 -13.63
C ASN A 137 -69.98 -48.79 -13.59
N ALA A 138 -69.86 -50.04 -13.14
CA ALA A 138 -71.00 -50.96 -12.99
C ALA A 138 -71.91 -50.55 -11.81
N TYR A 139 -73.19 -50.89 -11.92
CA TYR A 139 -74.21 -50.62 -10.89
C TYR A 139 -73.82 -51.19 -9.50
N GLY A 140 -73.92 -50.39 -8.44
CA GLY A 140 -73.69 -50.80 -7.03
C GLY A 140 -72.33 -50.41 -6.43
N THR A 141 -71.58 -49.50 -7.05
CA THR A 141 -70.26 -49.02 -6.56
C THR A 141 -70.43 -47.91 -5.51
N MET A 142 -69.64 -47.91 -4.42
CA MET A 142 -69.67 -46.88 -3.35
C MET A 142 -69.04 -45.55 -3.85
N GLU A 143 -69.79 -44.44 -3.81
CA GLU A 143 -69.46 -43.15 -4.46
C GLU A 143 -70.06 -41.94 -3.67
N ILE A 144 -69.36 -40.78 -3.62
CA ILE A 144 -69.82 -39.46 -3.11
C ILE A 144 -69.44 -38.37 -4.11
N ILE A 145 -70.33 -37.38 -4.31
CA ILE A 145 -70.19 -36.32 -5.31
C ILE A 145 -70.68 -34.97 -4.77
N ALA A 146 -69.87 -33.91 -4.87
CA ALA A 146 -70.30 -32.53 -4.69
C ALA A 146 -70.83 -31.94 -6.02
N GLN A 147 -71.92 -31.18 -5.98
CA GLN A 147 -72.42 -30.50 -7.18
C GLN A 147 -71.47 -29.40 -7.70
N ALA A 148 -70.67 -28.83 -6.80
CA ALA A 148 -69.58 -27.92 -7.14
C ALA A 148 -68.46 -28.09 -6.13
N ASN A 149 -67.22 -28.10 -6.59
CA ASN A 149 -66.04 -28.35 -5.77
C ASN A 149 -64.97 -27.24 -5.86
N ASN A 150 -65.26 -26.11 -6.53
CA ASN A 150 -64.39 -24.93 -6.59
C ASN A 150 -65.21 -23.63 -6.42
N PHE A 151 -64.76 -22.71 -5.54
CA PHE A 151 -65.42 -21.44 -5.26
C PHE A 151 -64.45 -20.25 -5.29
N GLN A 152 -64.92 -19.07 -5.70
CA GLN A 152 -64.15 -17.82 -5.67
C GLN A 152 -64.99 -16.70 -5.01
N LEU A 153 -64.41 -16.00 -4.04
CA LEU A 153 -65.03 -14.91 -3.28
C LEU A 153 -64.25 -13.59 -3.48
N PRO A 154 -64.89 -12.42 -3.46
CA PRO A 154 -64.20 -11.15 -3.67
C PRO A 154 -63.33 -10.75 -2.46
N ALA A 155 -62.38 -9.84 -2.68
CA ALA A 155 -61.51 -9.31 -1.62
C ALA A 155 -62.31 -8.56 -0.55
N ALA A 156 -63.37 -7.84 -0.94
CA ALA A 156 -64.28 -7.10 -0.08
C ALA A 156 -65.71 -7.12 -0.66
N GLY A 157 -66.74 -7.03 0.19
CA GLY A 157 -68.15 -7.01 -0.24
C GLY A 157 -68.93 -8.27 0.12
N GLU A 158 -69.45 -9.01 -0.88
CA GLU A 158 -70.30 -10.19 -0.71
C GLU A 158 -69.45 -11.47 -0.54
N LEU A 159 -69.27 -11.93 0.70
CA LEU A 159 -68.24 -12.92 1.07
C LEU A 159 -68.78 -14.33 1.39
N SER A 160 -69.95 -14.76 0.91
CA SER A 160 -70.49 -16.11 1.19
C SER A 160 -71.23 -16.78 0.02
N THR A 161 -71.26 -18.12 0.01
CA THR A 161 -71.91 -18.97 -1.04
C THR A 161 -72.29 -20.37 -0.50
N SER A 162 -73.10 -21.18 -1.22
CA SER A 162 -73.54 -22.52 -0.77
C SER A 162 -73.77 -23.53 -1.91
N PHE A 163 -73.58 -24.84 -1.65
CA PHE A 163 -73.73 -25.94 -2.63
C PHE A 163 -74.27 -27.24 -2.01
N THR A 164 -74.70 -28.21 -2.82
CA THR A 164 -75.22 -29.51 -2.33
C THR A 164 -74.33 -30.72 -2.68
N VAL A 165 -74.46 -31.79 -1.90
CA VAL A 165 -73.67 -33.04 -1.96
C VAL A 165 -74.61 -34.24 -2.11
N GLU A 166 -74.30 -35.13 -3.05
CA GLU A 166 -74.99 -36.40 -3.29
C GLU A 166 -74.08 -37.58 -2.94
N SER A 167 -74.60 -38.57 -2.23
CA SER A 167 -73.81 -39.70 -1.76
C SER A 167 -74.63 -40.99 -1.79
N SER A 168 -73.97 -42.10 -2.17
CA SER A 168 -74.53 -43.45 -2.01
C SER A 168 -74.55 -43.92 -0.54
N ASP A 169 -73.82 -43.22 0.34
CA ASP A 169 -73.92 -43.33 1.80
C ASP A 169 -74.74 -42.14 2.36
N PRO A 170 -75.93 -42.38 2.95
CA PRO A 170 -76.76 -41.32 3.50
C PRO A 170 -76.14 -40.63 4.74
N ASP A 171 -75.14 -41.24 5.38
CA ASP A 171 -74.50 -40.73 6.61
C ASP A 171 -73.12 -40.07 6.33
N TRP A 172 -72.94 -39.48 5.15
CA TRP A 172 -71.69 -38.82 4.75
C TRP A 172 -71.34 -37.61 5.64
N THR A 173 -70.05 -37.30 5.76
CA THR A 173 -69.51 -36.20 6.58
C THR A 173 -68.52 -35.34 5.80
N TYR A 174 -68.05 -34.23 6.38
CA TYR A 174 -66.95 -33.45 5.82
C TYR A 174 -65.85 -33.19 6.87
N GLU A 175 -64.63 -33.00 6.41
CA GLU A 175 -63.47 -32.64 7.22
C GLU A 175 -62.83 -31.38 6.65
N THR A 176 -62.86 -30.31 7.43
CA THR A 176 -62.14 -29.08 7.10
C THR A 176 -60.79 -29.06 7.80
N THR A 177 -59.73 -28.83 7.04
CA THR A 177 -58.49 -28.29 7.61
C THR A 177 -58.82 -26.94 8.23
N ALA A 178 -58.38 -26.65 9.46
CA ALA A 178 -58.72 -25.40 10.15
C ALA A 178 -58.24 -24.17 9.35
N CYS A 179 -59.13 -23.53 8.59
CA CYS A 179 -58.87 -22.31 7.85
C CYS A 179 -59.48 -21.14 8.62
N GLU A 180 -58.66 -20.19 9.07
CA GLU A 180 -59.12 -19.11 9.95
C GLU A 180 -60.02 -18.09 9.22
N TRP A 181 -59.83 -17.92 7.91
CA TRP A 181 -60.57 -16.93 7.13
C TRP A 181 -61.82 -17.50 6.44
N LEU A 182 -62.09 -18.81 6.50
CA LEU A 182 -63.23 -19.47 5.85
C LEU A 182 -64.02 -20.37 6.81
N LEU A 183 -65.32 -20.09 6.96
CA LEU A 183 -66.27 -20.87 7.74
C LEU A 183 -67.12 -21.79 6.83
N VAL A 184 -67.24 -23.07 7.18
CA VAL A 184 -68.03 -24.09 6.44
C VAL A 184 -69.11 -24.71 7.34
N GLU A 185 -70.38 -24.63 6.92
CA GLU A 185 -71.54 -25.09 7.68
C GLU A 185 -72.40 -26.10 6.89
N GLN A 186 -72.78 -27.25 7.49
CA GLN A 186 -73.63 -28.28 6.85
C GLN A 186 -75.07 -28.27 7.35
N ASP A 187 -76.03 -28.26 6.43
CA ASP A 187 -77.46 -28.48 6.67
C ASP A 187 -78.01 -29.56 5.71
N GLY A 188 -78.19 -30.78 6.24
CA GLY A 188 -78.56 -31.95 5.45
C GLY A 188 -77.52 -32.24 4.37
N ASN A 189 -77.95 -32.12 3.10
CA ASN A 189 -77.09 -32.30 1.94
C ASN A 189 -76.45 -30.99 1.43
N THR A 190 -76.61 -29.85 2.11
CA THR A 190 -76.08 -28.54 1.66
C THR A 190 -74.93 -28.07 2.55
N LEU A 191 -73.87 -27.50 1.96
CA LEU A 191 -72.76 -26.82 2.62
C LEU A 191 -72.74 -25.33 2.27
N THR A 192 -72.58 -24.45 3.27
CA THR A 192 -72.43 -22.99 3.12
C THR A 192 -71.02 -22.56 3.51
N LEU A 193 -70.42 -21.67 2.71
CA LEU A 193 -69.05 -21.14 2.84
C LEU A 193 -69.10 -19.63 3.08
N THR A 194 -68.38 -19.10 4.07
CA THR A 194 -68.30 -17.65 4.37
C THR A 194 -66.87 -17.19 4.69
N ALA A 195 -66.39 -16.10 4.08
CA ALA A 195 -65.01 -15.59 4.22
C ALA A 195 -64.85 -14.20 4.88
N ASP A 196 -63.68 -13.90 5.46
CA ASP A 196 -63.27 -12.56 5.94
C ASP A 196 -62.72 -11.66 4.81
N ARG A 197 -62.69 -10.32 4.96
CA ARG A 197 -62.10 -9.39 3.95
C ARG A 197 -60.60 -9.68 3.74
N ASN A 198 -60.11 -9.60 2.49
CA ASN A 198 -58.69 -9.63 2.15
C ASN A 198 -58.15 -8.19 1.99
N THR A 199 -57.09 -7.86 2.73
CA THR A 199 -56.39 -6.56 2.64
C THR A 199 -55.03 -6.66 1.95
N ASP A 200 -54.59 -7.87 1.60
CA ASP A 200 -53.31 -8.10 0.95
C ASP A 200 -53.43 -7.98 -0.57
N PHE A 201 -52.35 -7.60 -1.25
CA PHE A 201 -52.29 -7.48 -2.71
C PHE A 201 -52.12 -8.83 -3.43
N ALA A 202 -52.39 -9.96 -2.74
CA ALA A 202 -52.34 -11.31 -3.29
C ALA A 202 -53.62 -12.11 -2.98
N ASP A 203 -54.00 -13.00 -3.90
CA ASP A 203 -55.15 -13.89 -3.74
C ASP A 203 -54.82 -15.00 -2.72
N ARG A 204 -55.84 -15.55 -2.04
CA ARG A 204 -55.65 -16.62 -1.03
C ARG A 204 -56.58 -17.82 -1.25
N VAL A 205 -56.10 -19.04 -0.98
CA VAL A 205 -56.81 -20.32 -1.27
C VAL A 205 -56.85 -21.27 -0.07
N THR A 206 -57.91 -22.08 0.04
CA THR A 206 -58.01 -23.20 1.01
C THR A 206 -58.81 -24.39 0.46
N GLU A 207 -58.64 -25.59 1.04
CA GLU A 207 -59.34 -26.81 0.63
C GLU A 207 -59.88 -27.61 1.83
N PHE A 208 -60.99 -28.33 1.62
CA PHE A 208 -61.57 -29.28 2.58
C PHE A 208 -62.19 -30.49 1.86
N VAL A 209 -62.47 -31.59 2.57
CA VAL A 209 -62.96 -32.83 1.93
C VAL A 209 -64.33 -33.27 2.45
N ILE A 210 -65.13 -33.90 1.58
CA ILE A 210 -66.37 -34.62 1.91
C ILE A 210 -66.12 -36.13 1.82
N ILE A 211 -66.78 -36.94 2.66
CA ILE A 211 -66.44 -38.33 2.95
C ILE A 211 -67.69 -39.20 3.08
N ALA A 212 -67.78 -40.30 2.30
CA ALA A 212 -68.77 -41.37 2.44
C ALA A 212 -68.13 -42.68 2.92
N GLY A 213 -68.84 -43.47 3.74
CA GLY A 213 -68.42 -44.79 4.24
C GLY A 213 -67.47 -44.72 5.45
N ALA A 214 -67.42 -43.59 6.17
CA ALA A 214 -66.43 -43.30 7.21
C ALA A 214 -66.34 -44.37 8.33
N GLY A 215 -67.39 -45.15 8.55
CA GLY A 215 -67.44 -46.20 9.59
C GLY A 215 -67.09 -47.64 9.14
N GLY A 216 -66.81 -47.90 7.85
CA GLY A 216 -66.78 -49.25 7.27
C GLY A 216 -65.59 -49.56 6.36
N GLY A 217 -64.36 -49.52 6.89
CA GLY A 217 -63.17 -50.18 6.31
C GLY A 217 -62.61 -49.69 4.97
N SER A 218 -63.34 -48.91 4.15
CA SER A 218 -62.84 -48.31 2.90
C SER A 218 -63.71 -47.10 2.47
N PRO A 219 -63.54 -45.91 3.09
CA PRO A 219 -64.29 -44.70 2.73
C PRO A 219 -63.85 -44.10 1.38
N VAL A 220 -64.76 -43.36 0.73
CA VAL A 220 -64.54 -42.62 -0.53
C VAL A 220 -64.70 -41.13 -0.26
N THR A 221 -63.84 -40.29 -0.84
CA THR A 221 -63.77 -38.84 -0.55
C THR A 221 -63.76 -37.97 -1.80
N GLU A 222 -64.16 -36.71 -1.67
CA GLU A 222 -63.99 -35.65 -2.68
C GLU A 222 -63.52 -34.33 -2.04
N THR A 223 -62.68 -33.55 -2.72
CA THR A 223 -62.08 -32.29 -2.22
C THR A 223 -62.79 -31.06 -2.79
N ILE A 224 -62.98 -30.04 -1.96
CA ILE A 224 -63.58 -28.73 -2.27
C ILE A 224 -62.53 -27.62 -2.05
N SER A 225 -62.32 -26.74 -3.02
CA SER A 225 -61.33 -25.65 -2.97
C SER A 225 -62.00 -24.26 -3.04
N VAL A 226 -61.50 -23.28 -2.28
CA VAL A 226 -62.05 -21.91 -2.20
C VAL A 226 -60.93 -20.87 -2.33
N LEU A 227 -61.07 -19.93 -3.26
CA LEU A 227 -60.18 -18.78 -3.51
C LEU A 227 -60.83 -17.46 -3.08
N GLN A 228 -60.05 -16.51 -2.58
CA GLN A 228 -60.49 -15.13 -2.35
C GLN A 228 -59.53 -14.10 -2.98
N ASP A 229 -60.07 -13.10 -3.69
CA ASP A 229 -59.31 -12.09 -4.44
C ASP A 229 -58.45 -11.15 -3.57
N ARG A 230 -57.46 -10.47 -4.18
CA ARG A 230 -56.57 -9.43 -3.63
C ARG A 230 -57.16 -8.00 -3.54
N ALA A 231 -56.58 -7.17 -2.68
CA ALA A 231 -56.87 -5.73 -2.56
C ALA A 231 -56.26 -4.88 -3.71
N ALA A 232 -56.89 -3.75 -4.06
CA ALA A 232 -56.45 -2.83 -5.13
C ALA A 232 -55.31 -1.87 -4.71
N ASN A 233 -54.37 -1.58 -5.63
CA ASN A 233 -53.19 -0.74 -5.41
C ASN A 233 -52.69 -0.07 -6.71
N ILE A 234 -52.42 1.25 -6.68
CA ILE A 234 -51.84 2.01 -7.80
C ILE A 234 -50.75 2.98 -7.32
N THR A 235 -49.67 3.13 -8.10
CA THR A 235 -48.55 4.05 -7.88
C THR A 235 -47.98 4.56 -9.21
N ALA A 236 -47.21 5.66 -9.19
CA ALA A 236 -46.42 6.14 -10.33
C ALA A 236 -44.94 6.33 -9.96
N ASP A 237 -44.06 6.43 -10.96
CA ASP A 237 -42.60 6.60 -10.78
C ASP A 237 -42.19 7.99 -10.26
N THR A 238 -42.98 9.03 -10.50
CA THR A 238 -42.82 10.36 -9.91
C THR A 238 -44.15 11.01 -9.50
N ARG A 239 -44.09 11.92 -8.52
CA ARG A 239 -45.21 12.78 -8.10
C ARG A 239 -45.22 14.14 -8.80
N THR A 240 -44.10 14.56 -9.39
CA THR A 240 -43.96 15.84 -10.08
C THR A 240 -43.29 15.66 -11.44
N VAL A 241 -43.76 16.41 -12.44
CA VAL A 241 -43.20 16.44 -13.80
C VAL A 241 -43.03 17.90 -14.24
N PRO A 242 -41.85 18.50 -14.08
CA PRO A 242 -41.60 19.86 -14.54
C PRO A 242 -41.24 19.89 -16.03
N PHE A 243 -41.57 21.00 -16.69
CA PHE A 243 -41.15 21.31 -18.05
C PHE A 243 -40.52 22.69 -18.16
N ALA A 244 -39.48 22.78 -18.98
CA ALA A 244 -38.83 24.04 -19.30
C ALA A 244 -39.80 25.03 -20.00
N PRO A 245 -39.57 26.35 -19.87
CA PRO A 245 -40.38 27.35 -20.55
C PRO A 245 -40.36 27.23 -22.09
N VAL A 246 -39.23 26.81 -22.66
CA VAL A 246 -39.04 26.70 -24.12
C VAL A 246 -39.00 25.25 -24.56
N ALA A 247 -39.61 24.99 -25.72
CA ALA A 247 -39.62 23.67 -26.34
C ALA A 247 -38.28 23.30 -26.98
N ASP A 248 -37.74 22.13 -26.60
CA ASP A 248 -36.60 21.49 -27.26
C ASP A 248 -37.03 20.21 -28.00
N SER A 249 -36.06 19.41 -28.47
CA SER A 249 -36.34 18.16 -29.20
C SER A 249 -36.88 17.02 -28.33
N ASP A 250 -36.75 17.12 -27.00
CA ASP A 250 -37.13 16.10 -26.00
C ASP A 250 -38.28 16.58 -25.10
N PHE A 251 -39.12 17.47 -25.65
CA PHE A 251 -40.21 18.18 -24.96
C PHE A 251 -41.41 17.32 -24.55
N LYS A 252 -41.21 16.00 -24.39
CA LYS A 252 -42.18 15.05 -23.83
C LYS A 252 -41.54 14.30 -22.66
N ARG A 253 -42.33 13.96 -21.65
CA ARG A 253 -41.92 13.14 -20.51
C ARG A 253 -42.84 11.94 -20.39
N GLU A 254 -42.27 10.79 -20.06
CA GLU A 254 -43.02 9.56 -19.80
C GLU A 254 -43.16 9.39 -18.29
N LEU A 255 -44.38 9.06 -17.85
CA LEU A 255 -44.73 8.75 -16.47
C LEU A 255 -45.14 7.28 -16.43
N THR A 256 -44.45 6.46 -15.64
CA THR A 256 -44.77 5.03 -15.52
C THR A 256 -45.78 4.81 -14.40
N VAL A 257 -46.81 3.99 -14.64
CA VAL A 257 -47.88 3.68 -13.67
C VAL A 257 -47.89 2.18 -13.39
N ASP A 258 -47.80 1.80 -12.11
CA ASP A 258 -47.91 0.42 -11.65
C ASP A 258 -49.23 0.24 -10.88
N ALA A 259 -50.12 -0.59 -11.41
CA ALA A 259 -51.42 -0.90 -10.84
C ALA A 259 -51.71 -2.40 -10.92
N ASN A 260 -52.28 -2.97 -9.86
CA ASN A 260 -52.58 -4.41 -9.80
C ASN A 260 -53.98 -4.80 -10.33
N PHE A 261 -54.76 -3.81 -10.76
CA PHE A 261 -55.99 -3.92 -11.55
C PHE A 261 -55.92 -2.96 -12.75
N ASP A 262 -56.88 -3.07 -13.67
CA ASP A 262 -57.08 -2.04 -14.69
C ASP A 262 -57.24 -0.67 -14.01
N TRP A 263 -56.60 0.34 -14.58
CA TRP A 263 -56.57 1.68 -14.02
C TRP A 263 -56.99 2.73 -15.03
N ASP A 264 -57.40 3.89 -14.54
CA ASP A 264 -57.68 5.07 -15.36
C ASP A 264 -57.22 6.37 -14.68
N TYR A 265 -57.32 7.50 -15.38
CA TYR A 265 -56.91 8.80 -14.83
C TYR A 265 -57.96 9.89 -15.04
N GLU A 266 -57.94 10.89 -14.16
CA GLU A 266 -58.69 12.14 -14.32
C GLU A 266 -57.76 13.34 -14.07
N THR A 267 -58.13 14.52 -14.56
CA THR A 267 -57.40 15.76 -14.29
C THR A 267 -58.27 16.78 -13.57
N ASP A 268 -57.66 17.60 -12.72
CA ASP A 268 -58.34 18.67 -11.98
C ASP A 268 -58.79 19.84 -12.89
N ASP A 269 -58.16 19.99 -14.06
CA ASP A 269 -58.57 20.89 -15.14
C ASP A 269 -58.60 20.16 -16.50
N SER A 270 -59.75 19.57 -16.82
CA SER A 270 -59.98 18.80 -18.06
C SER A 270 -60.03 19.67 -19.34
N GLY A 271 -59.76 20.98 -19.26
CA GLY A 271 -59.80 21.93 -20.37
C GLY A 271 -58.48 22.65 -20.68
N ASN A 272 -57.33 22.23 -20.14
CA ASN A 272 -56.14 23.11 -20.04
C ASN A 272 -55.47 23.53 -21.37
N GLY A 273 -55.71 22.86 -22.50
CA GLY A 273 -55.23 23.24 -23.85
C GLY A 273 -53.71 23.34 -24.09
N TRP A 274 -52.87 23.26 -23.05
CA TRP A 274 -51.42 23.42 -23.13
C TRP A 274 -50.65 22.13 -22.88
N LEU A 275 -51.26 21.14 -22.24
CA LEU A 275 -50.70 19.82 -21.94
C LEU A 275 -51.52 18.74 -22.66
N THR A 276 -50.85 17.95 -23.50
CA THR A 276 -51.43 16.73 -24.08
C THR A 276 -51.01 15.54 -23.23
N ILE A 277 -51.99 14.72 -22.83
CA ILE A 277 -51.79 13.49 -22.04
C ILE A 277 -52.23 12.31 -22.89
N GLU A 278 -51.32 11.40 -23.19
CA GLU A 278 -51.59 10.16 -23.93
C GLU A 278 -51.37 8.97 -23.00
N LYS A 279 -52.39 8.12 -22.82
CA LYS A 279 -52.28 6.89 -22.02
C LYS A 279 -51.63 5.78 -22.84
N THR A 280 -50.56 5.20 -22.31
CA THR A 280 -49.84 4.07 -22.90
C THR A 280 -50.10 2.79 -22.11
N GLU A 281 -49.59 1.65 -22.60
CA GLU A 281 -49.68 0.36 -21.89
C GLU A 281 -49.03 0.40 -20.50
N THR A 282 -48.01 1.25 -20.30
CA THR A 282 -47.20 1.31 -19.08
C THR A 282 -47.39 2.58 -18.26
N GLY A 283 -48.22 3.54 -18.70
CA GLY A 283 -48.39 4.82 -18.01
C GLY A 283 -48.94 5.96 -18.88
N LEU A 284 -48.34 7.16 -18.78
CA LEU A 284 -48.75 8.36 -19.53
C LEU A 284 -47.56 9.00 -20.26
N ILE A 285 -47.78 9.53 -21.46
CA ILE A 285 -46.88 10.46 -22.15
C ILE A 285 -47.44 11.88 -22.01
N LEU A 286 -46.62 12.77 -21.46
CA LEU A 286 -46.96 14.16 -21.17
C LEU A 286 -46.23 15.06 -22.16
N THR A 287 -46.97 15.85 -22.95
CA THR A 287 -46.41 16.75 -23.96
C THR A 287 -46.99 18.16 -23.83
N PRO A 288 -46.26 19.13 -23.24
CA PRO A 288 -46.70 20.51 -23.19
C PRO A 288 -46.44 21.27 -24.50
N THR A 289 -47.06 22.43 -24.62
CA THR A 289 -46.66 23.50 -25.56
C THR A 289 -45.63 24.42 -24.89
N ALA A 290 -44.88 25.22 -25.65
CA ALA A 290 -43.97 26.21 -25.05
C ALA A 290 -44.76 27.23 -24.20
N ASN A 291 -44.17 27.68 -23.09
CA ASN A 291 -44.72 28.71 -22.23
C ASN A 291 -43.91 30.00 -22.36
N GLU A 292 -44.13 30.72 -23.46
CA GLU A 292 -43.44 31.98 -23.78
C GLU A 292 -43.85 33.17 -22.88
N GLY A 293 -44.85 32.99 -22.01
CA GLY A 293 -45.27 34.00 -21.04
C GLY A 293 -44.51 33.89 -19.72
N GLU A 294 -44.54 34.95 -18.91
CA GLU A 294 -43.79 35.05 -17.63
C GLU A 294 -44.38 34.18 -16.50
N THR A 295 -45.64 33.72 -16.61
CA THR A 295 -46.33 33.01 -15.52
C THR A 295 -46.22 31.49 -15.65
N SER A 296 -45.81 30.83 -14.57
CA SER A 296 -45.86 29.36 -14.42
C SER A 296 -47.30 28.82 -14.51
N ARG A 297 -47.45 27.58 -14.98
CA ARG A 297 -48.76 26.87 -15.12
C ARG A 297 -48.67 25.42 -14.64
N THR A 298 -49.74 24.89 -14.06
CA THR A 298 -49.78 23.54 -13.46
C THR A 298 -51.09 22.78 -13.78
N VAL A 299 -51.05 21.44 -13.73
CA VAL A 299 -52.22 20.52 -13.72
C VAL A 299 -51.94 19.31 -12.84
N VAL A 300 -52.95 18.82 -12.12
CA VAL A 300 -52.89 17.58 -11.33
C VAL A 300 -53.61 16.44 -12.06
N ILE A 301 -52.93 15.30 -12.19
CA ILE A 301 -53.44 14.05 -12.77
C ILE A 301 -53.66 13.05 -11.63
N THR A 302 -54.90 12.62 -11.41
CA THR A 302 -55.28 11.62 -10.41
C THR A 302 -55.48 10.25 -11.07
N LEU A 303 -54.61 9.28 -10.75
CA LEU A 303 -54.66 7.88 -11.20
C LEU A 303 -55.55 7.05 -10.27
N LYS A 304 -56.35 6.11 -10.81
CA LYS A 304 -57.31 5.29 -10.04
C LYS A 304 -57.34 3.83 -10.50
N THR A 305 -57.45 2.86 -9.59
CA THR A 305 -57.59 1.43 -9.92
C THR A 305 -58.52 0.68 -8.96
N GLY A 306 -59.06 -0.47 -9.38
CA GLY A 306 -59.85 -1.37 -8.54
C GLY A 306 -61.03 -2.05 -9.23
N ASP A 307 -61.90 -2.69 -8.46
CA ASP A 307 -63.03 -3.50 -8.97
C ASP A 307 -64.29 -2.69 -9.34
N GLY A 308 -64.20 -1.35 -9.28
CA GLY A 308 -65.32 -0.44 -9.50
C GLY A 308 -66.36 -0.42 -8.38
N LYS A 309 -66.11 -1.07 -7.24
CA LYS A 309 -66.98 -1.12 -6.06
C LYS A 309 -66.23 -0.66 -4.80
N GLU A 310 -66.04 -1.53 -3.80
CA GLU A 310 -65.44 -1.17 -2.50
C GLU A 310 -63.95 -1.51 -2.40
N ASN A 311 -63.34 -2.05 -3.46
CA ASN A 311 -61.91 -2.34 -3.55
C ASN A 311 -61.23 -1.35 -4.51
N LEU A 312 -60.87 -0.14 -4.03
CA LEU A 312 -60.34 0.99 -4.82
C LEU A 312 -59.05 1.59 -4.24
N SER A 313 -58.19 2.17 -5.11
CA SER A 313 -56.97 2.93 -4.75
C SER A 313 -56.72 4.11 -5.71
N GLU A 314 -56.15 5.23 -5.24
CA GLU A 314 -55.91 6.48 -6.01
C GLU A 314 -54.49 7.08 -5.77
N PHE A 315 -53.89 7.77 -6.77
CA PHE A 315 -52.57 8.42 -6.70
C PHE A 315 -52.47 9.71 -7.56
N ASP A 316 -52.04 10.84 -6.98
CA ASP A 316 -51.93 12.15 -7.67
C ASP A 316 -50.52 12.47 -8.19
N VAL A 317 -50.43 13.05 -9.41
CA VAL A 317 -49.21 13.53 -10.07
C VAL A 317 -49.39 14.98 -10.55
N THR A 318 -48.47 15.88 -10.18
CA THR A 318 -48.50 17.29 -10.59
C THR A 318 -47.57 17.56 -11.78
N VAL A 319 -48.11 18.09 -12.87
CA VAL A 319 -47.34 18.55 -14.04
C VAL A 319 -47.21 20.07 -13.99
N SER A 320 -46.00 20.60 -14.04
CA SER A 320 -45.72 22.04 -14.00
C SER A 320 -44.89 22.50 -15.18
N GLN A 321 -45.05 23.74 -15.61
CA GLN A 321 -44.19 24.36 -16.60
C GLN A 321 -43.92 25.82 -16.23
N ALA A 322 -42.64 26.16 -16.08
CA ALA A 322 -42.22 27.52 -15.77
C ALA A 322 -42.49 28.49 -16.92
N GLY A 323 -42.66 29.78 -16.62
CA GLY A 323 -42.73 30.84 -17.63
C GLY A 323 -41.33 31.30 -18.07
N MET A 324 -41.21 31.85 -19.28
CA MET A 324 -39.96 32.43 -19.76
C MET A 324 -39.88 33.91 -19.37
N ASP A 325 -39.26 34.17 -18.21
CA ASP A 325 -38.94 35.50 -17.73
C ASP A 325 -37.44 35.77 -17.89
N TYR A 326 -37.09 36.62 -18.86
CA TYR A 326 -35.69 36.96 -19.15
C TYR A 326 -35.01 37.73 -18.01
N ASP A 327 -35.77 38.39 -17.13
CA ASP A 327 -35.23 39.05 -15.96
C ASP A 327 -34.96 38.06 -14.81
N ALA A 328 -35.55 36.85 -14.86
CA ALA A 328 -35.40 35.83 -13.84
C ALA A 328 -34.24 34.88 -14.14
N TYR A 329 -33.48 34.49 -13.12
CA TYR A 329 -32.57 33.36 -13.19
C TYR A 329 -33.38 32.06 -13.16
N ILE A 330 -33.19 31.19 -14.16
CA ILE A 330 -33.97 29.95 -14.34
C ILE A 330 -33.01 28.76 -14.35
N VAL A 331 -33.20 27.84 -13.41
CA VAL A 331 -32.32 26.67 -13.21
C VAL A 331 -33.12 25.40 -12.95
N GLY A 332 -32.65 24.28 -13.51
CA GLY A 332 -33.16 22.94 -13.22
C GLY A 332 -32.40 22.28 -12.07
N LEU A 333 -33.14 21.75 -11.10
CA LEU A 333 -32.62 20.99 -9.97
C LEU A 333 -33.22 19.57 -9.95
N ASN A 334 -32.41 18.55 -9.68
CA ASN A 334 -32.85 17.16 -9.47
C ASN A 334 -32.60 16.75 -8.00
N VAL A 335 -33.68 16.58 -7.25
CA VAL A 335 -33.66 16.25 -5.82
C VAL A 335 -33.86 14.75 -5.65
N ILE A 336 -32.81 14.05 -5.23
CA ILE A 336 -32.76 12.58 -5.28
C ILE A 336 -33.25 11.85 -4.02
N ALA A 337 -33.61 12.57 -2.96
CA ALA A 337 -34.05 11.98 -1.69
C ALA A 337 -34.94 12.94 -0.88
N ASP A 338 -35.85 12.35 -0.09
CA ASP A 338 -36.68 13.05 0.88
C ASP A 338 -35.78 13.84 1.86
N ASP A 339 -36.22 15.02 2.30
CA ASP A 339 -35.50 15.92 3.22
C ASP A 339 -34.15 16.49 2.70
N LEU A 340 -33.76 16.24 1.45
CA LEU A 340 -32.57 16.85 0.85
C LEU A 340 -32.86 18.31 0.48
N LYS A 341 -32.14 19.24 1.11
CA LYS A 341 -32.26 20.67 0.82
C LYS A 341 -31.69 21.01 -0.56
N ALA A 342 -32.45 21.75 -1.35
CA ALA A 342 -31.97 22.52 -2.47
C ALA A 342 -31.43 23.87 -2.03
N MET A 343 -30.46 24.40 -2.77
CA MET A 343 -29.78 25.64 -2.45
C MET A 343 -29.46 26.41 -3.72
N LEU A 344 -29.75 27.71 -3.73
CA LEU A 344 -29.26 28.63 -4.76
C LEU A 344 -27.97 29.30 -4.28
N PHE A 345 -26.89 29.21 -5.06
CA PHE A 345 -25.54 29.66 -4.67
C PHE A 345 -25.32 31.19 -4.70
N PHE A 346 -26.30 31.98 -4.28
CA PHE A 346 -26.19 33.42 -4.04
C PHE A 346 -25.51 33.71 -2.68
N ASP A 347 -24.19 33.83 -2.65
CA ASP A 347 -23.38 33.82 -1.42
C ASP A 347 -23.43 35.11 -0.58
N LYS A 348 -23.92 36.20 -1.19
CA LYS A 348 -24.21 37.47 -0.52
C LYS A 348 -25.70 37.68 -0.27
N GLY A 349 -26.47 36.61 -0.36
CA GLY A 349 -27.91 36.65 -0.21
C GLY A 349 -28.64 37.08 -1.48
N PHE A 350 -29.97 37.05 -1.38
CA PHE A 350 -30.89 37.31 -2.48
C PHE A 350 -32.06 38.15 -1.97
N LYS A 351 -32.46 39.12 -2.80
CA LYS A 351 -33.63 39.96 -2.55
C LYS A 351 -34.56 39.93 -3.74
N GLY A 352 -35.77 39.39 -3.56
CA GLY A 352 -36.78 39.25 -4.61
C GLY A 352 -37.67 38.03 -4.39
N THR A 353 -38.26 37.55 -5.47
CA THR A 353 -39.18 36.41 -5.46
C THR A 353 -38.46 35.15 -5.96
N ILE A 354 -38.65 34.02 -5.26
CA ILE A 354 -38.22 32.68 -5.71
C ILE A 354 -39.45 31.80 -5.84
N ASP A 355 -39.66 31.24 -7.03
CA ASP A 355 -40.60 30.13 -7.27
C ASP A 355 -39.77 28.84 -7.33
N TRP A 356 -39.98 27.96 -6.35
CA TRP A 356 -39.22 26.72 -6.19
C TRP A 356 -39.72 25.58 -7.10
N GLY A 357 -40.79 25.80 -7.89
CA GLY A 357 -41.26 24.85 -8.89
C GLY A 357 -42.16 23.73 -8.36
N ASP A 358 -42.36 23.63 -7.04
CA ASP A 358 -43.31 22.73 -6.38
C ASP A 358 -44.63 23.41 -5.98
N GLY A 359 -44.84 24.64 -6.46
CA GLY A 359 -45.95 25.52 -6.08
C GLY A 359 -45.64 26.46 -4.91
N THR A 360 -44.47 26.33 -4.27
CA THR A 360 -44.00 27.26 -3.24
C THR A 360 -43.36 28.48 -3.86
N ILE A 361 -43.97 29.66 -3.64
CA ILE A 361 -43.44 30.97 -4.05
C ILE A 361 -43.13 31.79 -2.80
N GLU A 362 -41.89 32.27 -2.68
CA GLU A 362 -41.40 32.99 -1.50
C GLU A 362 -40.82 34.37 -1.87
N GLU A 363 -41.27 35.39 -1.13
CA GLU A 363 -40.60 36.70 -1.09
C GLU A 363 -39.42 36.62 -0.11
N THR A 364 -38.22 36.74 -0.63
CA THR A 364 -36.97 36.55 0.10
C THR A 364 -36.20 37.87 0.19
N ASP A 365 -35.72 38.20 1.39
CA ASP A 365 -34.74 39.26 1.67
C ASP A 365 -33.75 38.69 2.68
N THR A 366 -32.77 37.94 2.17
CA THR A 366 -31.80 37.19 2.97
C THR A 366 -30.37 37.63 2.66
N ASP A 367 -29.49 37.50 3.64
CA ASP A 367 -28.04 37.70 3.50
C ASP A 367 -27.27 36.35 3.37
N THR A 368 -27.99 35.22 3.30
CA THR A 368 -27.42 33.85 3.16
C THR A 368 -27.92 33.16 1.90
N TYR A 369 -27.37 31.99 1.56
CA TYR A 369 -27.92 31.17 0.46
C TYR A 369 -29.42 30.89 0.67
N PRO A 370 -30.29 31.15 -0.33
CA PRO A 370 -31.65 30.68 -0.30
C PRO A 370 -31.69 29.14 -0.34
N GLU A 371 -32.48 28.53 0.54
CA GLU A 371 -32.63 27.08 0.67
C GLU A 371 -34.11 26.69 0.65
N HIS A 372 -34.43 25.53 0.07
CA HIS A 372 -35.77 24.94 0.09
C HIS A 372 -35.70 23.44 0.35
N THR A 373 -36.73 22.89 0.99
CA THR A 373 -36.84 21.44 1.23
C THR A 373 -38.07 20.92 0.51
N TYR A 374 -37.86 20.08 -0.49
CA TYR A 374 -38.94 19.47 -1.25
C TYR A 374 -39.55 18.31 -0.45
N THR A 375 -40.88 18.17 -0.56
CA THR A 375 -41.61 17.07 0.10
C THR A 375 -41.32 15.73 -0.58
N ASP A 376 -41.16 15.75 -1.91
CA ASP A 376 -40.95 14.57 -2.74
C ASP A 376 -39.65 14.69 -3.56
N PRO A 377 -38.88 13.61 -3.75
CA PRO A 377 -37.79 13.58 -4.72
C PRO A 377 -38.33 13.76 -6.14
N GLY A 378 -37.55 14.42 -7.00
CA GLY A 378 -37.93 14.66 -8.38
C GLY A 378 -37.13 15.81 -9.02
N GLU A 379 -37.44 16.08 -10.28
CA GLU A 379 -36.93 17.26 -10.97
C GLU A 379 -37.80 18.47 -10.65
N TYR A 380 -37.17 19.64 -10.56
CA TYR A 380 -37.81 20.92 -10.31
C TYR A 380 -37.16 22.02 -11.13
N ILE A 381 -37.94 23.01 -11.56
CA ILE A 381 -37.43 24.21 -12.22
C ILE A 381 -37.66 25.39 -11.28
N VAL A 382 -36.55 26.00 -10.87
CA VAL A 382 -36.54 27.12 -9.95
C VAL A 382 -36.37 28.41 -10.74
N THR A 383 -37.22 29.40 -10.46
CA THR A 383 -37.08 30.75 -11.00
C THR A 383 -36.86 31.76 -9.89
N ALA A 384 -35.84 32.61 -10.05
CA ALA A 384 -35.49 33.64 -9.07
C ALA A 384 -35.42 35.01 -9.75
N LYS A 385 -36.37 35.89 -9.43
CA LYS A 385 -36.45 37.26 -9.97
C LYS A 385 -36.18 38.29 -8.87
N GLY A 386 -35.15 39.11 -9.05
CA GLY A 386 -34.74 40.06 -8.01
C GLY A 386 -33.31 40.53 -8.20
N SER A 387 -32.58 40.68 -7.10
CA SER A 387 -31.18 41.09 -7.12
C SER A 387 -30.30 40.16 -6.29
N ALA A 388 -29.12 39.83 -6.83
CA ALA A 388 -28.04 39.12 -6.15
C ALA A 388 -26.69 39.80 -6.47
N GLU A 389 -25.82 39.97 -5.47
CA GLU A 389 -24.52 40.62 -5.70
C GLU A 389 -23.49 39.66 -6.32
N SER A 390 -23.54 38.37 -5.98
CA SER A 390 -22.61 37.37 -6.49
C SER A 390 -23.17 35.95 -6.42
N MET A 391 -22.60 35.08 -7.26
CA MET A 391 -22.75 33.63 -7.17
C MET A 391 -21.40 33.00 -6.81
N ASN A 392 -21.39 32.09 -5.83
CA ASN A 392 -20.18 31.35 -5.43
C ASN A 392 -20.56 29.98 -4.86
N ALA A 393 -19.97 28.91 -5.43
CA ALA A 393 -20.22 27.53 -4.99
C ALA A 393 -19.01 26.91 -4.25
N LYS A 394 -18.00 27.68 -3.86
CA LYS A 394 -16.76 27.19 -3.25
C LYS A 394 -16.70 27.42 -1.75
N TYR A 395 -17.39 26.56 -1.01
CA TYR A 395 -17.08 26.22 0.37
C TYR A 395 -17.57 24.79 0.65
N GLY A 396 -16.71 23.95 1.23
CA GLY A 396 -17.00 22.53 1.41
C GLY A 396 -18.04 22.28 2.49
N TYR A 397 -19.26 21.88 2.11
CA TYR A 397 -20.16 20.88 2.74
C TYR A 397 -21.44 20.66 1.88
N TYR A 398 -21.37 20.87 0.54
CA TYR A 398 -22.56 20.93 -0.32
C TYR A 398 -22.52 20.00 -1.56
N TYR A 399 -21.78 18.88 -1.51
CA TYR A 399 -21.67 17.96 -2.67
C TYR A 399 -23.06 17.52 -3.16
N ASN A 400 -23.91 17.07 -2.23
CA ASN A 400 -25.28 16.66 -2.56
C ASN A 400 -26.17 17.79 -3.08
N GLN A 401 -25.81 19.07 -2.89
CA GLN A 401 -26.55 20.21 -3.46
C GLN A 401 -26.02 20.60 -4.84
N LYS A 402 -24.71 20.55 -5.05
CA LYS A 402 -24.09 20.80 -6.36
C LYS A 402 -24.54 19.78 -7.39
N ASP A 403 -24.63 18.51 -6.98
CA ASP A 403 -25.09 17.42 -7.82
C ASP A 403 -26.57 17.56 -8.23
N GLN A 404 -27.35 18.44 -7.59
CA GLN A 404 -28.73 18.69 -8.00
C GLN A 404 -28.80 19.55 -9.25
N TYR A 405 -27.80 20.39 -9.53
CA TYR A 405 -27.82 21.26 -10.70
C TYR A 405 -27.66 20.46 -11.98
N VAL A 406 -28.71 20.46 -12.82
CA VAL A 406 -28.73 19.69 -14.07
C VAL A 406 -28.70 20.59 -15.31
N GLU A 407 -29.29 21.78 -15.24
CA GLU A 407 -29.36 22.70 -16.39
C GLU A 407 -29.56 24.15 -15.96
N ILE A 408 -28.98 25.08 -16.72
CA ILE A 408 -29.21 26.51 -16.58
C ILE A 408 -29.95 26.95 -17.84
N TYR A 409 -31.16 27.46 -17.68
CA TYR A 409 -32.00 27.86 -18.80
C TYR A 409 -31.90 29.36 -19.10
N ASN A 410 -31.71 30.20 -18.06
CA ASN A 410 -31.52 31.64 -18.22
C ASN A 410 -30.71 32.23 -17.06
N TRP A 411 -29.87 33.23 -17.34
CA TRP A 411 -29.02 33.90 -16.34
C TRP A 411 -29.74 34.98 -15.53
N GLY A 412 -30.78 35.63 -16.09
CA GLY A 412 -31.57 36.69 -15.44
C GLY A 412 -30.84 38.05 -15.31
N ASP A 413 -31.58 39.11 -14.97
CA ASP A 413 -31.01 40.44 -14.65
C ASP A 413 -30.92 40.64 -13.12
N LEU A 414 -30.00 39.90 -12.50
CA LEU A 414 -29.80 39.93 -11.05
C LEU A 414 -28.89 41.07 -10.56
N GLY A 415 -28.22 41.78 -11.47
CA GLY A 415 -27.21 42.80 -11.12
C GLY A 415 -25.90 42.24 -10.56
N LEU A 416 -25.50 41.03 -10.97
CA LEU A 416 -24.31 40.31 -10.50
C LEU A 416 -23.02 41.12 -10.70
N LYS A 417 -22.14 41.12 -9.69
CA LYS A 417 -20.81 41.76 -9.73
C LYS A 417 -19.65 40.76 -9.73
N SER A 418 -19.89 39.53 -9.29
CA SER A 418 -18.90 38.44 -9.24
C SER A 418 -19.54 37.09 -9.52
N MET A 419 -18.84 36.27 -10.30
CA MET A 419 -19.12 34.86 -10.56
C MET A 419 -17.99 33.97 -10.03
N GLU A 420 -17.18 34.47 -9.09
CA GLU A 420 -16.05 33.72 -8.53
C GLU A 420 -16.51 32.36 -8.01
N ASP A 421 -15.93 31.30 -8.58
CA ASP A 421 -16.22 29.90 -8.29
C ASP A 421 -17.70 29.50 -8.41
N ALA A 422 -18.48 30.25 -9.19
CA ALA A 422 -19.83 29.87 -9.57
C ALA A 422 -19.78 28.56 -10.37
N PHE A 423 -20.71 27.63 -10.11
CA PHE A 423 -20.82 26.34 -10.81
C PHE A 423 -19.61 25.40 -10.72
N THR A 424 -18.61 25.69 -9.87
CA THR A 424 -17.46 24.78 -9.73
C THR A 424 -17.88 23.42 -9.17
N GLN A 425 -17.44 22.34 -9.81
CA GLN A 425 -17.78 20.95 -9.49
C GLN A 425 -19.28 20.63 -9.61
N MET A 426 -20.01 21.30 -10.51
CA MET A 426 -21.39 20.92 -10.85
C MET A 426 -21.38 20.01 -12.08
N GLU A 427 -21.01 18.76 -11.86
CA GLU A 427 -20.72 17.80 -12.94
C GLU A 427 -21.96 17.37 -13.74
N ASN A 428 -23.16 17.49 -13.18
CA ASN A 428 -24.39 17.08 -13.86
C ASN A 428 -24.89 18.09 -14.91
N ILE A 429 -24.32 19.29 -14.95
CA ILE A 429 -24.60 20.27 -16.01
C ILE A 429 -23.81 19.86 -17.27
N THR A 430 -24.52 19.69 -18.38
CA THR A 430 -23.94 19.25 -19.66
C THR A 430 -23.77 20.38 -20.68
N SER A 431 -24.49 21.49 -20.51
CA SER A 431 -24.43 22.67 -21.40
C SER A 431 -24.64 23.96 -20.61
N LEU A 432 -24.25 25.10 -21.21
CA LEU A 432 -24.45 26.44 -20.67
C LEU A 432 -25.24 27.28 -21.67
N PRO A 433 -26.13 28.20 -21.25
CA PRO A 433 -26.81 29.10 -22.16
C PRO A 433 -25.95 30.35 -22.46
N PRO A 434 -26.15 31.02 -23.62
CA PRO A 434 -25.54 32.32 -23.88
C PRO A 434 -26.09 33.40 -22.93
N ASP A 435 -25.34 34.49 -22.74
CA ASP A 435 -25.83 35.67 -22.00
C ASP A 435 -26.62 36.59 -22.94
N GLU A 436 -27.93 36.35 -23.05
CA GLU A 436 -28.83 37.13 -23.91
C GLU A 436 -29.33 38.42 -23.26
N THR A 437 -29.34 38.48 -21.93
CA THR A 437 -30.07 39.50 -21.16
C THR A 437 -29.17 40.57 -20.56
N GLY A 438 -27.84 40.37 -20.61
CA GLY A 438 -26.89 41.29 -19.99
C GLY A 438 -26.58 40.92 -18.54
N ALA A 439 -26.83 39.68 -18.15
CA ALA A 439 -26.63 39.18 -16.78
C ALA A 439 -25.20 39.43 -16.27
N PHE A 440 -24.23 39.41 -17.19
CA PHE A 440 -22.82 39.58 -16.88
C PHE A 440 -22.29 41.00 -17.07
N GLU A 441 -23.14 42.00 -17.38
CA GLU A 441 -22.71 43.38 -17.64
C GLU A 441 -21.86 43.95 -16.49
N ASN A 442 -22.29 43.72 -15.24
CA ASN A 442 -21.63 44.25 -14.06
C ASN A 442 -20.57 43.30 -13.45
N VAL A 443 -20.43 42.09 -13.99
CA VAL A 443 -19.51 41.08 -13.46
C VAL A 443 -18.07 41.47 -13.75
N THR A 444 -17.25 41.49 -12.70
CA THR A 444 -15.83 41.86 -12.77
C THR A 444 -14.88 40.66 -12.73
N THR A 445 -15.33 39.50 -12.24
CA THR A 445 -14.52 38.28 -12.15
C THR A 445 -15.36 37.02 -12.41
N PHE A 446 -14.77 36.09 -13.15
CA PHE A 446 -15.24 34.71 -13.38
C PHE A 446 -14.20 33.70 -12.90
N ASP A 447 -13.37 34.09 -11.93
CA ASP A 447 -12.28 33.25 -11.45
C ASP A 447 -12.83 31.92 -10.90
N GLY A 448 -12.36 30.79 -11.42
CA GLY A 448 -12.83 29.45 -11.05
C GLY A 448 -14.29 29.13 -11.45
N ALA A 449 -14.99 30.05 -12.11
CA ALA A 449 -16.36 29.83 -12.56
C ALA A 449 -16.39 28.75 -13.64
N PHE A 450 -17.24 27.74 -13.51
CA PHE A 450 -17.30 26.56 -14.41
C PHE A 450 -16.14 25.57 -14.32
N ALA A 451 -15.25 25.69 -13.32
CA ALA A 451 -14.16 24.74 -13.17
C ALA A 451 -14.64 23.36 -12.68
N TYR A 452 -14.04 22.28 -13.19
CA TYR A 452 -14.36 20.89 -12.87
C TYR A 452 -15.80 20.50 -13.26
N MET A 453 -16.27 20.99 -14.40
CA MET A 453 -17.54 20.57 -15.01
C MET A 453 -17.26 19.47 -16.03
N GLU A 454 -16.95 18.25 -15.56
CA GLU A 454 -16.40 17.19 -16.42
C GLU A 454 -17.28 16.82 -17.62
N ASN A 455 -18.60 17.02 -17.55
CA ASN A 455 -19.53 16.67 -18.61
C ASN A 455 -19.79 17.80 -19.64
N ILE A 456 -19.23 19.00 -19.45
CA ILE A 456 -19.36 20.06 -20.44
C ILE A 456 -18.45 19.79 -21.65
N SER A 457 -19.03 19.68 -22.84
CA SER A 457 -18.28 19.42 -24.08
C SER A 457 -18.08 20.65 -24.98
N GLU A 458 -18.84 21.71 -24.75
CA GLU A 458 -18.81 22.92 -25.56
C GLU A 458 -18.95 24.20 -24.72
N ILE A 459 -18.27 25.26 -25.16
CA ILE A 459 -18.45 26.61 -24.61
C ILE A 459 -19.35 27.38 -25.59
N PRO A 460 -20.47 27.95 -25.15
CA PRO A 460 -21.33 28.77 -26.00
C PRO A 460 -20.59 30.03 -26.47
N GLU A 461 -20.64 30.33 -27.78
CA GLU A 461 -20.01 31.55 -28.32
C GLU A 461 -20.54 32.82 -27.64
N GLY A 462 -21.83 32.82 -27.27
CA GLY A 462 -22.52 33.95 -26.67
C GLY A 462 -22.37 34.08 -25.15
N LEU A 463 -21.65 33.18 -24.47
CA LEU A 463 -21.62 33.12 -22.99
C LEU A 463 -21.16 34.43 -22.33
N PHE A 464 -20.18 35.13 -22.91
CA PHE A 464 -19.66 36.40 -22.37
C PHE A 464 -20.01 37.62 -23.24
N SER A 465 -21.12 37.56 -23.99
CA SER A 465 -21.49 38.61 -24.94
C SER A 465 -21.65 39.99 -24.29
N HIS A 466 -22.09 40.06 -23.04
CA HIS A 466 -22.30 41.31 -22.33
C HIS A 466 -21.32 41.53 -21.17
N ALA A 467 -20.29 40.70 -20.98
CA ALA A 467 -19.32 40.78 -19.89
C ALA A 467 -18.29 41.94 -20.03
N VAL A 468 -18.76 43.15 -20.32
CA VAL A 468 -17.96 44.34 -20.67
C VAL A 468 -17.10 44.86 -19.52
N ASN A 469 -17.44 44.51 -18.28
CA ASN A 469 -16.70 44.89 -17.08
C ASN A 469 -15.78 43.80 -16.53
N ALA A 470 -15.71 42.63 -17.17
CA ALA A 470 -14.87 41.53 -16.73
C ALA A 470 -13.38 41.92 -16.74
N VAL A 471 -12.71 41.72 -15.60
CA VAL A 471 -11.28 41.98 -15.37
C VAL A 471 -10.50 40.67 -15.26
N SER A 472 -11.10 39.61 -14.73
CA SER A 472 -10.43 38.32 -14.53
C SER A 472 -11.33 37.14 -14.92
N MET A 473 -10.72 36.14 -15.58
CA MET A 473 -11.29 34.85 -15.96
C MET A 473 -10.26 33.74 -15.67
N ASN A 474 -9.63 33.83 -14.50
CA ASN A 474 -8.59 32.89 -14.11
C ASN A 474 -9.23 31.53 -13.80
N GLN A 475 -8.77 30.46 -14.44
CA GLN A 475 -9.26 29.10 -14.21
C GLN A 475 -10.76 28.91 -14.43
N THR A 476 -11.40 29.71 -15.29
CA THR A 476 -12.84 29.56 -15.57
C THR A 476 -13.14 28.14 -16.09
N PHE A 477 -12.56 27.71 -17.21
CA PHE A 477 -12.79 26.34 -17.72
C PHE A 477 -11.69 25.35 -17.30
N TYR A 478 -11.29 25.42 -16.03
CA TYR A 478 -10.19 24.60 -15.53
C TYR A 478 -10.63 23.16 -15.26
N SER A 479 -9.86 22.20 -15.79
CA SER A 479 -10.10 20.76 -15.62
C SER A 479 -11.35 20.22 -16.31
N ASP A 480 -11.82 20.89 -17.36
CA ASP A 480 -12.97 20.47 -18.15
C ASP A 480 -12.52 19.63 -19.36
N GLY A 481 -12.24 18.35 -19.09
CA GLY A 481 -11.58 17.45 -20.02
C GLY A 481 -12.31 17.21 -21.35
N ASN A 482 -13.61 17.47 -21.43
CA ASN A 482 -14.42 17.26 -22.64
C ASN A 482 -14.46 18.47 -23.59
N ILE A 483 -13.95 19.64 -23.19
CA ILE A 483 -13.86 20.82 -24.05
C ILE A 483 -12.74 20.62 -25.08
N THR A 484 -13.10 20.54 -26.35
CA THR A 484 -12.15 20.31 -27.47
C THR A 484 -11.84 21.55 -28.31
N ALA A 485 -12.67 22.59 -28.21
CA ALA A 485 -12.55 23.85 -28.95
C ALA A 485 -13.06 25.03 -28.10
N ALA A 486 -12.46 26.21 -28.30
CA ALA A 486 -12.94 27.47 -27.73
C ALA A 486 -13.46 28.37 -28.87
N PRO A 487 -14.67 28.95 -28.77
CA PRO A 487 -15.22 29.85 -29.80
C PRO A 487 -14.32 31.07 -30.03
N ALA A 488 -14.12 31.45 -31.30
CA ALA A 488 -13.28 32.58 -31.66
C ALA A 488 -13.77 33.92 -31.06
N GLY A 489 -15.10 34.08 -30.93
CA GLY A 489 -15.74 35.27 -30.39
C GLY A 489 -15.86 35.33 -28.87
N LEU A 490 -15.49 34.26 -28.15
CA LEU A 490 -15.82 34.09 -26.72
C LEU A 490 -15.43 35.29 -25.85
N LEU A 491 -14.23 35.85 -26.06
CA LEU A 491 -13.69 36.95 -25.24
C LEU A 491 -13.78 38.33 -25.90
N LYS A 492 -14.46 38.43 -27.05
CA LYS A 492 -14.47 39.63 -27.90
C LYS A 492 -15.07 40.86 -27.21
N ASN A 493 -16.04 40.65 -26.32
CA ASN A 493 -16.75 41.72 -25.63
C ASN A 493 -16.24 41.96 -24.20
N CYS A 494 -15.05 41.45 -23.86
CA CYS A 494 -14.43 41.60 -22.54
C CYS A 494 -13.17 42.50 -22.59
N PRO A 495 -13.28 43.81 -22.95
CA PRO A 495 -12.13 44.66 -23.26
C PRO A 495 -11.26 45.01 -22.05
N LYS A 496 -11.76 44.81 -20.82
CA LYS A 496 -11.07 45.13 -19.57
C LYS A 496 -10.30 43.96 -18.96
N LEU A 497 -10.31 42.78 -19.60
CA LEU A 497 -9.63 41.59 -19.08
C LEU A 497 -8.13 41.85 -18.90
N GLN A 498 -7.65 41.57 -17.71
CA GLN A 498 -6.25 41.64 -17.28
C GLN A 498 -5.68 40.25 -17.00
N ASN A 499 -6.49 39.29 -16.58
CA ASN A 499 -6.04 37.97 -16.17
C ASN A 499 -6.90 36.86 -16.80
N VAL A 500 -6.25 35.98 -17.57
CA VAL A 500 -6.83 34.75 -18.14
C VAL A 500 -5.98 33.53 -17.79
N SER A 501 -5.25 33.61 -16.68
CA SER A 501 -4.40 32.54 -16.22
C SER A 501 -5.22 31.25 -16.06
N GLY A 502 -4.71 30.13 -16.56
CA GLY A 502 -5.39 28.83 -16.47
C GLY A 502 -6.78 28.73 -17.12
N LEU A 503 -7.20 29.71 -17.94
CA LEU A 503 -8.57 29.77 -18.52
C LEU A 503 -9.02 28.44 -19.17
N LEU A 504 -8.14 27.78 -19.92
CA LEU A 504 -8.40 26.51 -20.62
C LEU A 504 -7.44 25.41 -20.15
N MET A 505 -6.90 25.53 -18.94
CA MET A 505 -5.94 24.57 -18.40
C MET A 505 -6.61 23.22 -18.16
N SER A 506 -5.95 22.13 -18.57
CA SER A 506 -6.44 20.76 -18.40
C SER A 506 -7.74 20.46 -19.18
N THR A 507 -7.90 21.08 -20.35
CA THR A 507 -8.96 20.77 -21.33
C THR A 507 -8.42 19.91 -22.48
N SER A 508 -9.29 19.29 -23.28
CA SER A 508 -8.89 18.57 -24.51
C SER A 508 -8.73 19.48 -25.73
N LEU A 509 -8.38 20.76 -25.52
CA LEU A 509 -8.29 21.77 -26.58
C LEU A 509 -7.27 21.37 -27.66
N ALA A 510 -7.73 21.15 -28.88
CA ALA A 510 -6.90 20.71 -30.01
C ALA A 510 -6.45 21.84 -30.95
N SER A 511 -7.15 23.00 -30.94
CA SER A 511 -6.79 24.18 -31.73
C SER A 511 -7.32 25.46 -31.09
N ILE A 512 -6.78 26.62 -31.50
CA ILE A 512 -7.24 27.94 -31.06
C ILE A 512 -7.23 28.93 -32.23
N ASP A 513 -8.21 29.82 -32.29
CA ASP A 513 -8.28 30.87 -33.31
C ASP A 513 -7.22 31.96 -33.07
N LYS A 514 -6.68 32.54 -34.15
CA LYS A 514 -5.65 33.59 -34.06
C LYS A 514 -6.17 34.87 -33.41
N ASP A 515 -7.46 35.14 -33.52
CA ASP A 515 -8.10 36.37 -33.06
C ASP A 515 -8.73 36.21 -31.66
N PHE A 516 -8.59 35.03 -31.02
CA PHE A 516 -9.20 34.70 -29.73
C PHE A 516 -8.94 35.75 -28.63
N LEU A 517 -7.72 36.32 -28.58
CA LEU A 517 -7.32 37.35 -27.60
C LEU A 517 -7.25 38.77 -28.18
N SER A 518 -7.73 38.97 -29.41
CA SER A 518 -7.49 40.22 -30.17
C SER A 518 -8.14 41.46 -29.55
N ALA A 519 -9.25 41.28 -28.82
CA ALA A 519 -9.98 42.36 -28.17
C ALA A 519 -9.47 42.70 -26.76
N ASN A 520 -8.63 41.85 -26.16
CA ASN A 520 -8.26 41.92 -24.74
C ASN A 520 -6.89 42.59 -24.55
N THR A 521 -6.79 43.87 -24.94
CA THR A 521 -5.52 44.62 -24.95
C THR A 521 -4.96 44.94 -23.56
N GLU A 522 -5.77 44.76 -22.52
CA GLU A 522 -5.42 45.02 -21.13
C GLU A 522 -4.79 43.81 -20.41
N LEU A 523 -4.66 42.66 -21.08
CA LEU A 523 -4.08 41.44 -20.49
C LEU A 523 -2.67 41.66 -19.95
N THR A 524 -2.48 41.29 -18.68
CA THR A 524 -1.21 41.27 -17.95
C THR A 524 -0.73 39.86 -17.64
N ASP A 525 -1.64 38.89 -17.45
CA ASP A 525 -1.30 37.51 -17.09
C ASP A 525 -2.02 36.50 -17.99
N ILE A 526 -1.23 35.66 -18.68
CA ILE A 526 -1.70 34.54 -19.51
C ILE A 526 -1.11 33.20 -19.03
N SER A 527 -0.60 33.15 -17.80
CA SER A 527 0.09 31.98 -17.24
C SER A 527 -0.82 30.75 -17.29
N GLN A 528 -0.26 29.57 -17.59
CA GLN A 528 -0.99 28.29 -17.62
C GLN A 528 -2.21 28.19 -18.54
N MET A 529 -2.55 29.23 -19.32
CA MET A 529 -3.78 29.29 -20.12
C MET A 529 -4.00 28.07 -21.01
N PHE A 530 -2.92 27.53 -21.58
CA PHE A 530 -2.92 26.35 -22.45
C PHE A 530 -2.14 25.16 -21.87
N SER A 531 -1.93 25.14 -20.55
CA SER A 531 -1.24 24.07 -19.85
C SER A 531 -2.10 22.81 -19.82
N MET A 532 -1.49 21.64 -19.98
CA MET A 532 -2.18 20.34 -19.97
C MET A 532 -3.29 20.25 -21.04
N THR A 533 -3.02 20.76 -22.24
CA THR A 533 -3.94 20.70 -23.40
C THR A 533 -3.44 19.74 -24.48
N GLU A 534 -4.31 19.46 -25.45
CA GLU A 534 -4.03 18.64 -26.63
C GLU A 534 -3.46 19.44 -27.82
N LEU A 535 -3.16 20.73 -27.61
CA LEU A 535 -2.58 21.60 -28.63
C LEU A 535 -1.25 21.04 -29.15
N THR A 536 -1.13 20.90 -30.46
CA THR A 536 0.16 20.57 -31.11
C THR A 536 1.00 21.82 -31.41
N THR A 537 0.34 22.97 -31.59
CA THR A 537 0.92 24.29 -31.86
C THR A 537 -0.13 25.39 -31.63
N VAL A 538 0.24 26.65 -31.85
CA VAL A 538 -0.68 27.82 -31.84
C VAL A 538 -0.54 28.62 -33.15
N PRO A 539 -1.56 29.40 -33.56
CA PRO A 539 -1.44 30.29 -34.71
C PRO A 539 -0.41 31.40 -34.48
N ALA A 540 0.28 31.82 -35.55
CA ALA A 540 1.14 33.00 -35.52
C ALA A 540 0.31 34.26 -35.22
N GLY A 541 0.84 35.16 -34.39
CA GLY A 541 0.20 36.43 -34.04
C GLY A 541 -0.89 36.34 -32.97
N LEU A 542 -1.11 35.16 -32.33
CA LEU A 542 -2.11 34.98 -31.27
C LEU A 542 -2.05 36.05 -30.17
N PHE A 543 -0.85 36.54 -29.85
CA PHE A 543 -0.61 37.52 -28.79
C PHE A 543 -0.29 38.94 -29.28
N ASP A 544 -0.50 39.26 -30.56
CA ASP A 544 -0.04 40.53 -31.16
C ASP A 544 -0.66 41.79 -30.52
N ASN A 545 -1.85 41.64 -29.93
CA ASN A 545 -2.61 42.73 -29.31
C ASN A 545 -2.39 42.86 -27.80
N ASN A 546 -1.73 41.89 -27.15
CA ASN A 546 -1.66 41.78 -25.68
C ASN A 546 -0.34 42.34 -25.11
N LYS A 547 -0.02 43.60 -25.45
CA LYS A 547 1.29 44.21 -25.18
C LYS A 547 1.63 44.42 -23.70
N LYS A 548 0.62 44.36 -22.83
CA LYS A 548 0.74 44.58 -21.38
C LYS A 548 1.07 43.31 -20.61
N VAL A 549 1.15 42.15 -21.27
CA VAL A 549 1.46 40.87 -20.61
C VAL A 549 2.83 40.95 -19.95
N THR A 550 2.85 40.72 -18.64
CA THR A 550 4.05 40.70 -17.79
C THR A 550 4.50 39.29 -17.45
N THR A 551 3.63 38.27 -17.57
CA THR A 551 3.98 36.87 -17.25
C THR A 551 3.37 35.87 -18.23
N CYS A 552 4.20 34.92 -18.65
CA CYS A 552 3.84 33.79 -19.53
C CYS A 552 4.17 32.44 -18.86
N ASN A 553 4.05 32.38 -17.53
CA ASN A 553 4.53 31.23 -16.78
C ASN A 553 3.73 29.97 -17.12
N ALA A 554 4.43 28.87 -17.42
CA ALA A 554 3.82 27.56 -17.67
C ALA A 554 2.73 27.56 -18.78
N LEU A 555 2.77 28.55 -19.70
CA LEU A 555 1.73 28.80 -20.71
C LEU A 555 1.33 27.55 -21.50
N PHE A 556 2.31 26.73 -21.92
CA PHE A 556 2.09 25.47 -22.65
C PHE A 556 2.54 24.24 -21.85
N SER A 557 2.73 24.38 -20.54
CA SER A 557 3.39 23.34 -19.75
C SER A 557 2.57 22.06 -19.69
N ASN A 558 3.23 20.90 -19.62
CA ASN A 558 2.60 19.59 -19.54
C ASN A 558 1.66 19.24 -20.72
N SER A 559 1.67 20.02 -21.80
CA SER A 559 0.95 19.72 -23.03
C SER A 559 1.80 18.78 -23.88
N SER A 560 1.63 17.48 -23.63
CA SER A 560 2.54 16.44 -24.14
C SER A 560 2.58 16.31 -25.66
N ASN A 561 1.56 16.84 -26.35
CA ASN A 561 1.46 16.88 -27.82
C ASN A 561 1.98 18.19 -28.45
N PHE A 562 2.31 19.21 -27.65
CA PHE A 562 2.80 20.50 -28.13
C PHE A 562 4.20 20.36 -28.73
N ALA A 563 4.29 20.34 -30.06
CA ALA A 563 5.48 19.90 -30.80
C ALA A 563 6.22 21.04 -31.53
N SER A 564 5.55 22.16 -31.80
CA SER A 564 6.12 23.31 -32.51
C SER A 564 5.52 24.63 -32.04
N VAL A 565 6.32 25.70 -32.13
CA VAL A 565 5.89 27.08 -31.83
C VAL A 565 6.20 28.00 -33.03
N PRO A 566 5.30 28.90 -33.44
CA PRO A 566 5.56 29.86 -34.50
C PRO A 566 6.68 30.84 -34.15
N ALA A 567 7.44 31.29 -35.16
CA ALA A 567 8.38 32.40 -35.01
C ALA A 567 7.63 33.69 -34.63
N GLY A 568 8.25 34.51 -33.77
CA GLY A 568 7.72 35.82 -33.35
C GLY A 568 6.49 35.79 -32.44
N ILE A 569 6.07 34.61 -31.94
CA ILE A 569 4.86 34.48 -31.10
C ILE A 569 4.86 35.40 -29.86
N PHE A 570 6.04 35.76 -29.33
CA PHE A 570 6.20 36.64 -28.17
C PHE A 570 6.68 38.06 -28.51
N ASP A 571 6.78 38.43 -29.78
CA ASP A 571 7.40 39.70 -30.21
C ASP A 571 6.71 40.95 -29.66
N LYS A 572 5.39 40.88 -29.44
CA LYS A 572 4.59 41.99 -28.94
C LYS A 572 4.49 42.04 -27.42
N LEU A 573 4.95 41.00 -26.72
CA LEU A 573 4.93 40.90 -25.25
C LEU A 573 6.13 41.64 -24.64
N THR A 574 6.30 42.92 -24.99
CA THR A 574 7.49 43.71 -24.63
C THR A 574 7.62 43.98 -23.13
N GLU A 575 6.50 43.85 -22.40
CA GLU A 575 6.43 44.01 -20.95
C GLU A 575 6.68 42.70 -20.18
N CYS A 576 6.87 41.56 -20.87
CA CYS A 576 6.98 40.26 -20.22
C CYS A 576 8.27 40.12 -19.41
N GLU A 577 8.10 39.83 -18.12
CA GLU A 577 9.15 39.71 -17.11
C GLU A 577 9.53 38.24 -16.82
N SER A 578 8.70 37.26 -17.20
CA SER A 578 8.93 35.85 -16.88
C SER A 578 8.38 34.87 -17.91
N PHE A 579 9.23 33.93 -18.31
CA PHE A 579 8.90 32.75 -19.13
C PHE A 579 9.14 31.44 -18.37
N ARG A 580 9.00 31.47 -17.03
CA ARG A 580 9.23 30.29 -16.19
C ARG A 580 8.33 29.14 -16.65
N MET A 581 8.93 27.97 -16.92
CA MET A 581 8.22 26.75 -17.34
C MET A 581 7.40 26.84 -18.64
N VAL A 582 7.57 27.88 -19.46
CA VAL A 582 6.71 28.17 -20.63
C VAL A 582 6.47 26.96 -21.55
N PHE A 583 7.48 26.13 -21.81
CA PHE A 583 7.41 24.91 -22.63
C PHE A 583 7.72 23.63 -21.84
N SER A 584 7.67 23.67 -20.52
CA SER A 584 8.06 22.53 -19.67
C SER A 584 7.18 21.30 -19.95
N ASN A 585 7.79 20.12 -20.05
CA ASN A 585 7.13 18.83 -20.32
C ASN A 585 6.32 18.78 -21.63
N THR A 586 6.83 19.38 -22.71
CA THR A 586 6.19 19.37 -24.03
C THR A 586 6.93 18.47 -25.04
N ALA A 587 6.29 18.17 -26.18
CA ALA A 587 6.94 17.49 -27.31
C ALA A 587 7.82 18.41 -28.18
N LEU A 588 8.07 19.65 -27.75
CA LEU A 588 8.79 20.66 -28.53
C LEU A 588 10.15 20.12 -28.99
N SER A 589 10.35 20.05 -30.30
CA SER A 589 11.53 19.41 -30.92
C SER A 589 12.55 20.39 -31.52
N SER A 590 12.14 21.64 -31.72
CA SER A 590 12.97 22.75 -32.18
C SER A 590 12.41 24.07 -31.67
N VAL A 591 13.26 25.09 -31.52
CA VAL A 591 12.86 26.44 -31.13
C VAL A 591 13.26 27.42 -32.23
N PRO A 592 12.37 28.32 -32.68
CA PRO A 592 12.71 29.39 -33.63
C PRO A 592 13.84 30.30 -33.13
N GLU A 593 14.66 30.77 -34.06
CA GLU A 593 15.67 31.82 -33.84
C GLU A 593 15.01 33.09 -33.30
N GLY A 594 15.65 33.74 -32.32
CA GLY A 594 15.19 35.01 -31.75
C GLY A 594 13.78 35.02 -31.13
N ILE A 595 13.21 33.88 -30.72
CA ILE A 595 11.83 33.82 -30.17
C ILE A 595 11.59 34.77 -28.98
N PHE A 596 12.64 35.11 -28.22
CA PHE A 596 12.58 36.03 -27.08
C PHE A 596 13.21 37.41 -27.33
N ALA A 597 13.61 37.73 -28.58
CA ALA A 597 14.45 38.88 -28.92
C ALA A 597 13.89 40.25 -28.47
N ASN A 598 12.56 40.34 -28.36
CA ASN A 598 11.84 41.57 -28.01
C ASN A 598 11.42 41.63 -26.52
N ASN A 599 11.65 40.59 -25.73
CA ASN A 599 11.22 40.51 -24.33
C ASN A 599 12.31 40.99 -23.36
N ARG A 600 12.72 42.25 -23.52
CA ARG A 600 13.88 42.83 -22.81
C ARG A 600 13.72 42.93 -21.29
N LYS A 601 12.48 42.92 -20.80
CA LYS A 601 12.17 42.93 -19.36
C LYS A 601 12.26 41.55 -18.71
N CYS A 602 12.45 40.48 -19.49
CA CYS A 602 12.52 39.13 -18.95
C CYS A 602 13.64 39.00 -17.91
N THR A 603 13.29 38.51 -16.73
CA THR A 603 14.18 38.28 -15.60
C THR A 603 14.51 36.80 -15.41
N THR A 604 13.69 35.88 -15.92
CA THR A 604 13.92 34.45 -15.72
C THR A 604 13.41 33.55 -16.84
N PHE A 605 14.25 32.56 -17.17
CA PHE A 605 13.92 31.41 -18.02
C PHE A 605 13.93 30.10 -17.22
N ALA A 606 13.67 30.17 -15.91
CA ALA A 606 13.74 29.00 -15.06
C ALA A 606 12.81 27.88 -15.58
N ASN A 607 13.38 26.69 -15.80
CA ASN A 607 12.64 25.53 -16.30
C ASN A 607 11.93 25.72 -17.66
N ALA A 608 12.27 26.76 -18.44
CA ALA A 608 11.53 27.13 -19.65
C ALA A 608 11.37 25.99 -20.66
N PHE A 609 12.42 25.18 -20.84
CA PHE A 609 12.47 24.03 -21.76
C PHE A 609 12.62 22.69 -21.03
N GLN A 610 12.31 22.63 -19.74
CA GLN A 610 12.45 21.40 -18.97
C GLN A 610 11.73 20.24 -19.67
N ASN A 611 12.41 19.10 -19.81
CA ASN A 611 11.87 17.85 -20.32
C ASN A 611 11.21 18.00 -21.72
N THR A 612 11.80 18.85 -22.57
CA THR A 612 11.42 18.97 -23.98
C THR A 612 12.21 18.00 -24.87
N ARG A 613 11.82 17.89 -26.15
CA ARG A 613 12.46 17.03 -27.15
C ARG A 613 13.42 17.79 -28.06
N ILE A 614 13.86 18.99 -27.67
CA ILE A 614 14.75 19.81 -28.46
C ILE A 614 16.05 19.07 -28.75
N THR A 615 16.49 19.09 -30.02
CA THR A 615 17.74 18.44 -30.43
C THR A 615 18.94 19.38 -30.47
N SER A 616 18.67 20.67 -30.62
CA SER A 616 19.62 21.78 -30.69
C SER A 616 18.95 23.07 -30.24
N VAL A 617 19.73 24.03 -29.79
CA VAL A 617 19.28 25.39 -29.46
C VAL A 617 19.98 26.40 -30.37
N PRO A 618 19.27 27.43 -30.86
CA PRO A 618 19.90 28.49 -31.66
C PRO A 618 20.80 29.36 -30.77
N GLU A 619 21.83 29.97 -31.37
CA GLU A 619 22.80 30.81 -30.66
C GLU A 619 22.19 32.13 -30.17
N ASP A 620 21.14 32.62 -30.83
CA ASP A 620 20.41 33.85 -30.53
C ASP A 620 19.14 33.61 -29.67
N LEU A 621 18.98 32.41 -29.09
CA LEU A 621 17.76 32.02 -28.36
C LEU A 621 17.32 33.06 -27.32
N PHE A 622 18.27 33.60 -26.56
CA PHE A 622 18.02 34.58 -25.50
C PHE A 622 18.40 36.01 -25.88
N GLU A 623 18.67 36.29 -27.16
CA GLU A 623 19.16 37.61 -27.62
C GLU A 623 18.31 38.76 -27.04
N GLY A 624 18.95 39.83 -26.57
CA GLY A 624 18.24 41.02 -26.09
C GLY A 624 17.55 40.91 -24.72
N CYS A 625 17.54 39.75 -24.07
CA CYS A 625 17.01 39.56 -22.71
C CYS A 625 18.02 40.00 -21.61
N SER A 626 18.40 41.27 -21.61
CA SER A 626 19.49 41.80 -20.77
C SER A 626 19.23 41.84 -19.27
N ASN A 627 17.97 41.65 -18.85
CA ASN A 627 17.57 41.68 -17.44
C ASN A 627 17.51 40.29 -16.80
N VAL A 628 17.89 39.22 -17.51
CA VAL A 628 17.82 37.86 -16.99
C VAL A 628 18.76 37.70 -15.80
N THR A 629 18.19 37.29 -14.67
CA THR A 629 18.93 37.00 -13.45
C THR A 629 19.08 35.50 -13.21
N SER A 630 18.28 34.65 -13.87
CA SER A 630 18.31 33.20 -13.67
C SER A 630 17.91 32.38 -14.90
N PHE A 631 18.79 31.44 -15.27
CA PHE A 631 18.57 30.36 -16.23
C PHE A 631 18.35 29.01 -15.55
N MET A 632 18.12 29.01 -14.23
CA MET A 632 18.09 27.79 -13.41
C MET A 632 17.21 26.71 -14.04
N SER A 633 17.75 25.51 -14.19
CA SER A 633 17.03 24.35 -14.74
C SER A 633 16.44 24.52 -16.17
N CYS A 634 16.85 25.54 -16.94
CA CYS A 634 16.23 25.89 -18.22
C CYS A 634 16.11 24.70 -19.19
N PHE A 635 17.14 23.85 -19.27
CA PHE A 635 17.18 22.67 -20.15
C PHE A 635 17.21 21.34 -19.39
N VAL A 636 16.77 21.30 -18.12
CA VAL A 636 16.70 20.07 -17.33
C VAL A 636 15.98 18.98 -18.11
N ARG A 637 16.57 17.79 -18.22
CA ARG A 637 16.02 16.60 -18.85
C ARG A 637 15.68 16.78 -20.34
N CYS A 638 16.31 17.73 -21.04
CA CYS A 638 16.28 17.78 -22.50
C CYS A 638 17.09 16.61 -23.09
N GLY A 639 16.56 15.39 -22.97
CA GLY A 639 17.28 14.15 -23.24
C GLY A 639 17.71 13.97 -24.69
N MET A 640 17.22 14.80 -25.62
CA MET A 640 17.56 14.77 -27.05
C MET A 640 18.57 15.86 -27.46
N LEU A 641 18.90 16.81 -26.57
CA LEU A 641 19.82 17.91 -26.85
C LEU A 641 21.23 17.37 -27.04
N LYS A 642 21.83 17.60 -28.21
CA LYS A 642 23.13 17.03 -28.58
C LYS A 642 24.34 17.94 -28.35
N SER A 643 24.13 19.25 -28.50
CA SER A 643 25.19 20.27 -28.42
C SER A 643 24.58 21.62 -28.09
N VAL A 644 25.41 22.52 -27.54
CA VAL A 644 25.03 23.91 -27.24
C VAL A 644 26.06 24.89 -27.83
N PRO A 645 25.64 26.05 -28.36
CA PRO A 645 26.54 27.06 -28.89
C PRO A 645 27.24 27.84 -27.76
N SER A 646 28.44 28.38 -28.02
CA SER A 646 29.19 29.17 -27.04
C SER A 646 28.49 30.47 -26.66
N GLY A 647 27.77 31.10 -27.60
CA GLY A 647 27.05 32.34 -27.39
C GLY A 647 25.72 32.22 -26.63
N LEU A 648 25.29 31.00 -26.26
CA LEU A 648 23.92 30.73 -25.78
C LEU A 648 23.47 31.69 -24.67
N PHE A 649 24.28 31.84 -23.62
CA PHE A 649 23.94 32.70 -22.49
C PHE A 649 24.48 34.12 -22.65
N THR A 650 25.65 34.28 -23.27
CA THR A 650 26.31 35.60 -23.42
C THR A 650 25.54 36.53 -24.36
N ASN A 651 24.86 35.98 -25.37
CA ASN A 651 24.02 36.75 -26.29
C ASN A 651 22.77 37.33 -25.63
N SER A 652 22.40 36.89 -24.42
CA SER A 652 21.31 37.53 -23.68
C SER A 652 21.58 38.99 -23.34
N GLY A 653 22.85 39.40 -23.27
CA GLY A 653 23.24 40.71 -22.78
C GLY A 653 23.04 40.87 -21.26
N ALA A 654 22.73 39.78 -20.54
CA ALA A 654 22.63 39.78 -19.09
C ALA A 654 23.98 40.14 -18.46
N MET A 655 23.97 41.17 -17.61
CA MET A 655 25.16 41.62 -16.89
C MET A 655 25.41 40.73 -15.67
N ALA A 656 26.66 40.32 -15.48
CA ALA A 656 27.03 39.46 -14.36
C ALA A 656 26.69 40.04 -12.98
N SER A 657 26.57 41.36 -12.82
CA SER A 657 26.25 42.01 -11.53
C SER A 657 24.87 41.66 -10.98
N ASP A 658 23.93 41.32 -11.86
CA ASP A 658 22.51 41.25 -11.50
C ASP A 658 22.00 39.80 -11.47
N MET A 659 22.84 38.83 -11.87
CA MET A 659 22.49 37.41 -11.81
C MET A 659 22.33 36.90 -10.37
N ASP A 660 21.29 36.09 -10.16
CA ASP A 660 21.14 35.30 -8.97
C ASP A 660 22.37 34.38 -8.82
N ARG A 661 22.89 34.31 -7.59
CA ARG A 661 24.02 33.46 -7.21
C ARG A 661 23.80 31.98 -7.60
N ASP A 662 22.54 31.57 -7.70
CA ASP A 662 22.07 30.22 -8.03
C ASP A 662 21.55 30.07 -9.48
N GLY A 663 21.68 31.12 -10.30
CA GLY A 663 21.03 31.24 -11.61
C GLY A 663 21.47 30.24 -12.69
N PHE A 664 22.52 29.44 -12.46
CA PHE A 664 22.98 28.37 -13.36
C PHE A 664 22.85 26.96 -12.77
N ASN A 665 22.20 26.79 -11.63
CA ASN A 665 22.00 25.46 -11.08
C ASN A 665 21.15 24.59 -12.03
N MET A 666 21.59 23.34 -12.21
CA MET A 666 20.88 22.27 -12.92
C MET A 666 20.57 22.53 -14.41
N VAL A 667 21.14 23.57 -15.04
CA VAL A 667 20.72 24.02 -16.39
C VAL A 667 20.63 22.90 -17.41
N PHE A 668 21.62 22.00 -17.47
CA PHE A 668 21.67 20.87 -18.40
C PHE A 668 21.52 19.50 -17.71
N GLN A 669 21.08 19.46 -16.45
CA GLN A 669 20.95 18.19 -15.73
C GLN A 669 20.07 17.21 -16.52
N GLY A 670 20.54 15.99 -16.74
CA GLY A 670 19.81 14.94 -17.44
C GLY A 670 19.69 15.15 -18.95
N CYS A 671 20.51 16.02 -19.56
CA CYS A 671 20.68 16.09 -21.02
C CYS A 671 21.48 14.87 -21.52
N THR A 672 20.85 13.70 -21.54
CA THR A 672 21.53 12.41 -21.76
C THR A 672 22.14 12.26 -23.15
N SER A 673 21.74 13.06 -24.14
CA SER A 673 22.33 13.06 -25.50
C SER A 673 23.42 14.13 -25.70
N LEU A 674 23.72 14.97 -24.71
CA LEU A 674 24.69 16.05 -24.83
C LEU A 674 26.09 15.45 -24.96
N GLU A 675 26.76 15.63 -26.11
CA GLU A 675 28.03 14.97 -26.41
C GLU A 675 29.27 15.80 -26.01
N SER A 676 29.17 17.13 -26.11
CA SER A 676 30.25 18.07 -25.78
C SER A 676 29.70 19.44 -25.38
N VAL A 677 30.54 20.24 -24.73
CA VAL A 677 30.25 21.63 -24.34
C VAL A 677 31.41 22.56 -24.74
N PRO A 678 31.15 23.80 -25.19
CA PRO A 678 32.20 24.74 -25.60
C PRO A 678 32.86 25.42 -24.39
N ALA A 679 34.14 25.80 -24.54
CA ALA A 679 34.94 26.40 -23.45
C ALA A 679 34.38 27.74 -22.92
N GLY A 680 33.82 28.58 -23.79
CA GLY A 680 33.32 29.91 -23.41
C GLY A 680 31.84 29.94 -22.99
N LEU A 681 31.22 28.80 -22.69
CA LEU A 681 29.76 28.71 -22.44
C LEU A 681 29.29 29.64 -21.31
N PHE A 682 30.12 29.86 -20.28
CA PHE A 682 29.80 30.68 -19.11
C PHE A 682 30.65 31.96 -19.02
N ASP A 683 31.24 32.39 -20.14
CA ASP A 683 32.10 33.56 -20.15
C ASP A 683 31.36 34.85 -19.74
N GLY A 684 32.03 35.66 -18.93
CA GLY A 684 31.50 36.95 -18.49
C GLY A 684 30.62 36.88 -17.24
N PHE A 685 30.10 35.71 -16.83
CA PHE A 685 29.28 35.52 -15.63
C PHE A 685 30.12 35.43 -14.34
N THR A 686 30.80 36.53 -14.00
CA THR A 686 31.83 36.59 -12.94
C THR A 686 31.31 36.55 -11.50
N ASN A 687 30.04 36.89 -11.23
CA ASN A 687 29.48 36.90 -9.87
C ASN A 687 28.72 35.62 -9.46
N ILE A 688 28.59 34.65 -10.36
CA ILE A 688 27.94 33.37 -10.05
C ILE A 688 28.69 32.67 -8.94
N GLN A 689 27.96 32.22 -7.92
CA GLN A 689 28.54 31.54 -6.77
C GLN A 689 28.36 30.03 -6.81
N ARG A 690 27.34 29.52 -7.55
CA ARG A 690 27.00 28.09 -7.60
C ARG A 690 26.70 27.58 -9.01
N PHE A 691 27.28 26.40 -9.32
CA PHE A 691 26.99 25.60 -10.52
C PHE A 691 26.59 24.17 -10.13
N ASN A 692 25.69 24.04 -9.16
CA ASN A 692 25.30 22.74 -8.63
C ASN A 692 24.56 21.92 -9.70
N SER A 693 24.98 20.67 -9.86
CA SER A 693 24.37 19.68 -10.76
C SER A 693 24.19 20.12 -12.22
N ILE A 694 24.94 21.11 -12.70
CA ILE A 694 24.70 21.73 -14.02
C ILE A 694 24.71 20.73 -15.18
N PHE A 695 25.60 19.72 -15.17
CA PHE A 695 25.68 18.64 -16.16
C PHE A 695 25.41 17.26 -15.55
N ASN A 696 24.82 17.20 -14.35
CA ASN A 696 24.53 15.94 -13.66
C ASN A 696 23.69 15.01 -14.57
N GLY A 697 24.14 13.76 -14.76
CA GLY A 697 23.45 12.78 -15.61
C GLY A 697 23.55 13.04 -17.12
N CYS A 698 24.48 13.87 -17.60
CA CYS A 698 24.78 13.99 -19.04
C CYS A 698 25.58 12.77 -19.51
N THR A 699 24.91 11.63 -19.64
CA THR A 699 25.56 10.32 -19.83
C THR A 699 26.32 10.17 -21.16
N SER A 700 26.04 11.00 -22.17
CA SER A 700 26.77 11.01 -23.45
C SER A 700 27.91 12.02 -23.51
N LEU A 701 28.14 12.83 -22.46
CA LEU A 701 29.17 13.86 -22.45
C LEU A 701 30.56 13.20 -22.46
N LYS A 702 31.32 13.38 -23.54
CA LYS A 702 32.58 12.65 -23.78
C LYS A 702 33.80 13.38 -23.25
N GLU A 703 33.79 14.71 -23.34
CA GLU A 703 34.91 15.59 -23.01
C GLU A 703 34.40 16.90 -22.41
N ILE A 704 35.25 17.50 -21.57
CA ILE A 704 35.05 18.82 -20.98
C ILE A 704 36.28 19.68 -21.28
N PRO A 705 36.13 20.92 -21.78
CA PRO A 705 37.26 21.78 -22.09
C PRO A 705 37.85 22.44 -20.82
N SER A 706 39.18 22.58 -20.74
CA SER A 706 39.87 23.20 -19.58
C SER A 706 39.46 24.65 -19.30
N GLY A 707 38.92 25.36 -20.28
CA GLY A 707 38.47 26.75 -20.15
C GLY A 707 37.02 26.92 -19.69
N LEU A 708 36.26 25.85 -19.42
CA LEU A 708 34.80 25.91 -19.21
C LEU A 708 34.36 26.90 -18.12
N PHE A 709 35.16 27.06 -17.05
CA PHE A 709 34.86 27.93 -15.92
C PHE A 709 35.90 29.06 -15.72
N ALA A 710 36.71 29.36 -16.74
CA ALA A 710 37.90 30.21 -16.61
C ALA A 710 37.61 31.63 -16.10
N THR A 711 36.41 32.17 -16.36
CA THR A 711 36.02 33.52 -15.94
C THR A 711 35.12 33.55 -14.69
N ASN A 712 34.68 32.39 -14.18
CA ASN A 712 33.72 32.32 -13.06
C ASN A 712 34.42 32.35 -11.68
N THR A 713 35.19 33.41 -11.43
CA THR A 713 36.11 33.51 -10.28
C THR A 713 35.42 33.65 -8.91
N SER A 714 34.12 33.95 -8.87
CA SER A 714 33.34 34.08 -7.63
C SER A 714 32.68 32.77 -7.18
N VAL A 715 32.82 31.69 -7.94
CA VAL A 715 32.22 30.40 -7.60
C VAL A 715 32.78 29.88 -6.28
N THR A 716 31.87 29.49 -5.40
CA THR A 716 32.17 28.92 -4.09
C THR A 716 31.82 27.44 -4.01
N GLN A 717 30.84 26.99 -4.81
CA GLN A 717 30.28 25.63 -4.72
C GLN A 717 29.89 25.07 -6.09
N MET A 718 30.16 23.79 -6.31
CA MET A 718 29.82 23.05 -7.53
C MET A 718 29.46 21.58 -7.23
N THR A 719 28.48 21.38 -6.36
CA THR A 719 28.11 20.02 -5.92
C THR A 719 27.56 19.22 -7.09
N SER A 720 28.13 18.02 -7.31
CA SER A 720 27.68 17.05 -8.31
C SER A 720 27.59 17.57 -9.74
N ALA A 721 28.37 18.60 -10.11
CA ALA A 721 28.23 19.29 -11.40
C ALA A 721 28.35 18.35 -12.61
N PHE A 722 29.18 17.30 -12.53
CA PHE A 722 29.35 16.30 -13.58
C PHE A 722 28.99 14.87 -13.11
N ALA A 723 28.36 14.70 -11.95
CA ALA A 723 28.04 13.36 -11.45
C ALA A 723 27.16 12.58 -12.44
N GLY A 724 27.47 11.31 -12.67
CA GLY A 724 26.77 10.45 -13.63
C GLY A 724 27.07 10.75 -15.11
N CYS A 725 28.10 11.55 -15.44
CA CYS A 725 28.58 11.70 -16.82
C CYS A 725 29.36 10.44 -17.25
N THR A 726 28.64 9.34 -17.49
CA THR A 726 29.21 8.00 -17.68
C THR A 726 30.05 7.82 -18.94
N SER A 727 30.08 8.79 -19.87
CA SER A 727 30.94 8.76 -21.07
C SER A 727 32.19 9.64 -20.97
N LEU A 728 32.33 10.40 -19.88
CA LEU A 728 33.46 11.32 -19.70
C LEU A 728 34.73 10.51 -19.48
N LYS A 729 35.77 10.75 -20.31
CA LYS A 729 36.98 9.91 -20.34
C LYS A 729 38.11 10.35 -19.44
N GLU A 730 38.24 11.66 -19.21
CA GLU A 730 39.34 12.21 -18.43
C GLU A 730 38.94 13.54 -17.80
N VAL A 731 39.64 13.91 -16.72
CA VAL A 731 39.62 15.28 -16.21
C VAL A 731 40.89 15.98 -16.69
N PRO A 732 40.78 17.04 -17.52
CA PRO A 732 41.94 17.73 -18.08
C PRO A 732 42.82 18.41 -17.01
N ASP A 733 44.08 18.66 -17.37
CA ASP A 733 44.99 19.48 -16.58
C ASP A 733 44.37 20.86 -16.27
N GLU A 734 44.64 21.37 -15.06
CA GLU A 734 44.27 22.73 -14.66
C GLU A 734 42.75 23.05 -14.75
N PHE A 735 41.87 22.04 -14.76
CA PHE A 735 40.43 22.23 -15.04
C PHE A 735 39.71 23.23 -14.12
N PHE A 736 40.04 23.29 -12.82
CA PHE A 736 39.50 24.28 -11.88
C PHE A 736 40.49 25.40 -11.54
N LYS A 737 41.46 25.67 -12.41
CA LYS A 737 42.52 26.64 -12.15
C LYS A 737 41.97 28.04 -11.89
N GLY A 738 42.43 28.66 -10.81
CA GLY A 738 42.12 30.04 -10.49
C GLY A 738 40.77 30.27 -9.81
N MET A 739 40.03 29.21 -9.45
CA MET A 739 38.78 29.30 -8.68
C MET A 739 39.04 29.61 -7.20
N ALA A 740 39.63 30.78 -6.92
CA ALA A 740 40.18 31.17 -5.62
C ALA A 740 39.15 31.26 -4.49
N ASN A 741 37.86 31.34 -4.81
CA ASN A 741 36.76 31.37 -3.85
C ASN A 741 36.09 30.01 -3.61
N MET A 742 36.48 28.96 -4.35
CA MET A 742 35.93 27.62 -4.17
C MET A 742 36.17 27.13 -2.76
N THR A 743 35.12 26.73 -2.05
CA THR A 743 35.23 26.18 -0.69
C THR A 743 35.19 24.66 -0.68
N SER A 744 34.49 24.04 -1.64
CA SER A 744 34.36 22.58 -1.67
C SER A 744 34.10 21.98 -3.05
N PHE A 745 34.61 20.76 -3.24
CA PHE A 745 34.30 19.87 -4.37
C PHE A 745 33.59 18.63 -3.83
N SER A 746 32.25 18.64 -3.84
CA SER A 746 31.46 17.50 -3.35
C SER A 746 30.81 16.74 -4.51
N GLY A 747 31.15 15.46 -4.65
CA GLY A 747 30.57 14.56 -5.65
C GLY A 747 30.80 14.98 -7.09
N MET A 748 31.80 15.82 -7.38
CA MET A 748 31.97 16.50 -8.67
C MET A 748 31.83 15.58 -9.88
N PHE A 749 32.51 14.43 -9.85
CA PHE A 749 32.52 13.38 -10.89
C PHE A 749 31.99 12.04 -10.34
N LYS A 750 31.13 12.07 -9.32
CA LYS A 750 30.58 10.84 -8.70
C LYS A 750 29.84 10.01 -9.75
N GLY A 751 30.16 8.72 -9.85
CA GLY A 751 29.56 7.79 -10.81
C GLY A 751 29.95 8.04 -12.28
N CYS A 752 31.01 8.80 -12.55
CA CYS A 752 31.58 8.93 -13.90
C CYS A 752 32.38 7.68 -14.26
N THR A 753 31.69 6.61 -14.61
CA THR A 753 32.27 5.26 -14.73
C THR A 753 33.32 5.11 -15.82
N SER A 754 33.40 6.02 -16.80
CA SER A 754 34.38 5.95 -17.90
C SER A 754 35.62 6.83 -17.72
N ILE A 755 35.75 7.57 -16.61
CA ILE A 755 36.97 8.36 -16.38
C ILE A 755 38.14 7.39 -16.20
N GLU A 756 39.16 7.53 -17.05
CA GLU A 756 40.34 6.67 -17.08
C GLU A 756 41.55 7.33 -16.40
N SER A 757 41.63 8.67 -16.46
CA SER A 757 42.74 9.47 -15.94
C SER A 757 42.33 10.81 -15.33
N ILE A 758 43.08 11.24 -14.32
CA ILE A 758 43.01 12.57 -13.72
C ILE A 758 44.29 13.34 -14.02
N GLY A 759 44.16 14.51 -14.63
CA GLY A 759 45.26 15.40 -15.01
C GLY A 759 45.98 16.06 -13.82
N SER A 760 47.03 16.79 -14.14
CA SER A 760 47.85 17.54 -13.19
C SER A 760 47.18 18.83 -12.74
N ASN A 761 47.40 19.21 -11.48
CA ASN A 761 47.01 20.53 -10.95
C ASN A 761 45.52 20.88 -11.12
N ILE A 762 44.62 19.90 -11.04
CA ILE A 762 43.19 20.09 -11.35
C ILE A 762 42.51 21.14 -10.46
N ILE A 763 43.01 21.38 -9.26
CA ILE A 763 42.49 22.37 -8.29
C ILE A 763 43.48 23.51 -7.99
N ALA A 764 44.42 23.78 -8.91
CA ALA A 764 45.43 24.81 -8.68
C ALA A 764 44.84 26.21 -8.43
N GLY A 765 45.22 26.83 -7.31
CA GLY A 765 44.76 28.16 -6.93
C GLY A 765 43.41 28.18 -6.21
N CYS A 766 42.84 27.02 -5.87
CA CYS A 766 41.65 26.89 -5.01
C CYS A 766 42.01 27.14 -3.53
N ASN A 767 42.50 28.34 -3.22
CA ASN A 767 43.13 28.67 -1.93
C ASN A 767 42.21 28.57 -0.72
N LYS A 768 40.89 28.65 -0.91
CA LYS A 768 39.87 28.56 0.16
C LYS A 768 39.21 27.17 0.23
N CYS A 769 39.63 26.22 -0.59
CA CYS A 769 39.01 24.91 -0.63
C CYS A 769 39.45 24.11 0.61
N THR A 770 38.48 23.77 1.46
CA THR A 770 38.71 22.96 2.67
C THR A 770 38.21 21.54 2.54
N THR A 771 37.38 21.24 1.53
CA THR A 771 36.73 19.92 1.39
C THR A 771 36.70 19.43 -0.07
N VAL A 772 37.19 18.22 -0.30
CA VAL A 772 37.04 17.43 -1.52
C VAL A 772 36.40 16.11 -1.12
N SER A 773 35.07 15.99 -1.20
CA SER A 773 34.36 14.78 -0.79
C SER A 773 33.74 14.06 -1.97
N ASP A 774 33.85 12.73 -2.01
CA ASP A 774 33.25 11.87 -3.03
C ASP A 774 33.57 12.27 -4.49
N MET A 775 34.66 13.01 -4.71
CA MET A 775 34.90 13.69 -5.99
C MET A 775 34.94 12.72 -7.17
N PHE A 776 35.56 11.56 -6.99
CA PHE A 776 35.64 10.47 -7.97
C PHE A 776 34.98 9.17 -7.47
N ASN A 777 34.07 9.27 -6.49
CA ASN A 777 33.36 8.12 -5.95
C ASN A 777 32.65 7.34 -7.08
N GLY A 778 32.92 6.04 -7.21
CA GLY A 778 32.35 5.19 -8.26
C GLY A 778 32.91 5.41 -9.66
N CYS A 779 34.08 6.06 -9.82
CA CYS A 779 34.79 6.13 -11.10
C CYS A 779 35.48 4.79 -11.42
N THR A 780 34.68 3.80 -11.81
CA THR A 780 35.12 2.39 -11.91
C THR A 780 36.20 2.11 -12.94
N SER A 781 36.39 2.97 -13.97
CA SER A 781 37.46 2.83 -14.98
C SER A 781 38.75 3.60 -14.66
N LEU A 782 38.79 4.33 -13.54
CA LEU A 782 39.94 5.16 -13.18
C LEU A 782 41.17 4.29 -12.95
N ARG A 783 42.27 4.57 -13.66
CA ARG A 783 43.51 3.79 -13.59
C ARG A 783 44.79 4.62 -13.45
N ALA A 784 44.74 5.91 -13.78
CA ALA A 784 45.89 6.80 -13.72
C ALA A 784 45.54 8.12 -13.01
N ILE A 785 46.40 8.54 -12.08
CA ILE A 785 46.24 9.79 -11.32
C ILE A 785 47.58 10.50 -11.36
N ALA A 786 47.60 11.77 -11.76
CA ALA A 786 48.79 12.61 -11.64
C ALA A 786 49.19 12.79 -10.17
N GLU A 787 50.49 12.74 -9.87
CA GLU A 787 51.02 12.89 -8.51
C GLU A 787 50.67 14.26 -7.89
N ASP A 788 50.53 15.29 -8.71
CA ASP A 788 50.21 16.66 -8.34
C ASP A 788 48.73 17.03 -8.60
N ALA A 789 47.83 16.06 -8.75
CA ALA A 789 46.42 16.30 -9.04
C ALA A 789 45.77 17.27 -8.05
N PHE A 790 46.00 17.09 -6.74
CA PHE A 790 45.45 17.95 -5.68
C PHE A 790 46.41 19.07 -5.22
N ALA A 791 47.47 19.37 -5.98
CA ALA A 791 48.35 20.47 -5.65
C ALA A 791 47.65 21.84 -5.80
N GLY A 792 48.07 22.82 -4.99
CA GLY A 792 47.57 24.19 -5.08
C GLY A 792 46.28 24.49 -4.29
N ALA A 793 45.87 23.61 -3.37
CA ALA A 793 44.81 23.83 -2.38
C ALA A 793 45.35 23.70 -0.93
N PRO A 794 46.09 24.71 -0.41
CA PRO A 794 46.82 24.60 0.86
C PRO A 794 45.92 24.52 2.11
N ALA A 795 44.64 24.90 2.00
CA ALA A 795 43.66 24.86 3.09
C ALA A 795 42.82 23.57 3.10
N LEU A 796 43.14 22.57 2.26
CA LEU A 796 42.35 21.36 2.13
C LEU A 796 42.48 20.46 3.38
N GLU A 797 41.37 20.34 4.12
CA GLU A 797 41.27 19.63 5.40
C GLU A 797 40.62 18.24 5.25
N ASN A 798 39.77 18.02 4.23
CA ASN A 798 38.96 16.81 4.10
C ASN A 798 38.99 16.25 2.67
N ILE A 799 39.36 14.96 2.52
CA ILE A 799 39.36 14.22 1.25
C ILE A 799 38.44 12.99 1.26
N SER A 800 37.40 12.99 2.10
CA SER A 800 36.61 11.80 2.37
C SER A 800 35.94 11.21 1.12
N GLY A 801 36.02 9.88 0.97
CA GLY A 801 35.41 9.17 -0.16
C GLY A 801 35.97 9.52 -1.55
N VAL A 802 37.08 10.27 -1.65
CA VAL A 802 37.58 10.84 -2.91
C VAL A 802 37.74 9.81 -4.04
N PHE A 803 38.22 8.60 -3.74
CA PHE A 803 38.37 7.48 -4.67
C PHE A 803 37.58 6.23 -4.25
N SER A 804 36.53 6.40 -3.46
CA SER A 804 35.68 5.27 -3.03
C SER A 804 35.07 4.58 -4.26
N GLY A 805 35.03 3.25 -4.30
CA GLY A 805 34.49 2.45 -5.41
C GLY A 805 35.28 2.56 -6.74
N CYS A 806 36.51 3.08 -6.74
CA CYS A 806 37.37 3.11 -7.92
C CYS A 806 37.98 1.73 -8.20
N THR A 807 37.18 0.78 -8.70
CA THR A 807 37.54 -0.64 -8.80
C THR A 807 38.65 -0.98 -9.80
N SER A 808 38.96 -0.11 -10.79
CA SER A 808 40.09 -0.31 -11.71
C SER A 808 41.39 0.36 -11.23
N LEU A 809 41.36 1.12 -10.14
CA LEU A 809 42.51 1.86 -9.65
C LEU A 809 43.45 0.91 -8.90
N GLN A 810 44.47 0.39 -9.58
CA GLN A 810 45.38 -0.61 -8.99
C GLN A 810 46.52 0.00 -8.16
N THR A 811 46.98 1.20 -8.52
CA THR A 811 48.12 1.88 -7.89
C THR A 811 47.85 3.37 -7.75
N VAL A 812 48.44 4.00 -6.73
CA VAL A 812 48.41 5.45 -6.53
C VAL A 812 49.83 6.00 -6.40
N PRO A 813 50.10 7.27 -6.79
CA PRO A 813 51.39 7.90 -6.54
C PRO A 813 51.66 8.09 -5.05
N ALA A 814 52.91 7.91 -4.61
CA ALA A 814 53.29 8.14 -3.20
C ALA A 814 53.08 9.60 -2.77
N GLY A 815 53.36 10.57 -3.65
CA GLY A 815 53.23 12.00 -3.37
C GLY A 815 51.81 12.58 -3.53
N LEU A 816 50.78 11.75 -3.79
CA LEU A 816 49.44 12.22 -4.17
C LEU A 816 48.82 13.23 -3.18
N PHE A 817 49.07 13.06 -1.89
CA PHE A 817 48.58 13.96 -0.83
C PHE A 817 49.68 14.80 -0.17
N SER A 818 50.91 14.76 -0.70
CA SER A 818 52.08 15.39 -0.08
C SER A 818 51.98 16.90 0.10
N SER A 819 51.21 17.58 -0.77
CA SER A 819 50.95 19.02 -0.68
C SER A 819 49.85 19.40 0.31
N LEU A 820 49.07 18.44 0.81
CA LEU A 820 47.89 18.68 1.65
C LEU A 820 48.26 18.75 3.13
N THR A 821 49.08 19.73 3.51
CA THR A 821 49.63 19.82 4.88
C THR A 821 48.57 20.15 5.94
N ALA A 822 47.41 20.68 5.55
CA ALA A 822 46.27 20.94 6.42
C ALA A 822 45.29 19.75 6.54
N LEU A 823 45.58 18.61 5.90
CA LEU A 823 44.66 17.48 5.85
C LEU A 823 44.37 16.91 7.24
N GLU A 824 43.10 16.90 7.64
CA GLU A 824 42.59 16.39 8.93
C GLU A 824 41.75 15.11 8.77
N ASN A 825 41.07 14.91 7.64
CA ASN A 825 40.15 13.80 7.43
C ASN A 825 40.41 13.08 6.09
N ALA A 826 40.84 11.82 6.18
CA ALA A 826 41.07 10.91 5.06
C ALA A 826 40.13 9.69 5.07
N ALA A 827 38.98 9.81 5.74
CA ALA A 827 38.03 8.71 5.86
C ALA A 827 37.53 8.23 4.49
N GLU A 828 37.40 6.92 4.30
CA GLU A 828 36.86 6.29 3.09
C GLU A 828 37.60 6.63 1.78
N ALA A 829 38.78 7.27 1.85
CA ALA A 829 39.47 7.84 0.69
C ALA A 829 39.63 6.83 -0.47
N PHE A 830 39.81 5.54 -0.16
CA PHE A 830 39.95 4.44 -1.11
C PHE A 830 39.01 3.26 -0.80
N MET A 831 37.94 3.47 -0.02
CA MET A 831 36.98 2.41 0.30
C MET A 831 36.51 1.68 -0.98
N GLU A 832 36.46 0.36 -0.97
CA GLU A 832 36.04 -0.48 -2.11
C GLU A 832 36.83 -0.24 -3.41
N SER A 833 38.03 0.34 -3.34
CA SER A 833 38.89 0.54 -4.51
C SER A 833 39.61 -0.74 -4.96
N GLY A 834 40.08 -0.73 -6.22
CA GLY A 834 40.84 -1.83 -6.81
C GLY A 834 42.32 -1.88 -6.42
N ILE A 835 42.75 -1.11 -5.41
CA ILE A 835 44.17 -0.92 -5.11
C ILE A 835 44.78 -2.27 -4.73
N THR A 836 45.88 -2.63 -5.40
CA THR A 836 46.63 -3.86 -5.12
C THR A 836 47.78 -3.64 -4.15
N ALA A 837 48.30 -2.40 -4.08
CA ALA A 837 49.35 -2.01 -3.16
C ALA A 837 49.24 -0.54 -2.74
N VAL A 838 49.39 -0.25 -1.45
CA VAL A 838 49.51 1.13 -0.96
C VAL A 838 50.99 1.52 -0.91
N PRO A 839 51.44 2.57 -1.64
CA PRO A 839 52.84 2.97 -1.66
C PRO A 839 53.30 3.51 -0.31
N ALA A 840 54.60 3.35 -0.01
CA ALA A 840 55.21 4.00 1.14
C ALA A 840 55.15 5.53 0.97
N GLY A 841 54.83 6.23 2.05
CA GLY A 841 54.81 7.69 2.13
C GLY A 841 53.49 8.37 1.72
N LEU A 842 52.42 7.63 1.42
CA LEU A 842 51.14 8.19 0.94
C LEU A 842 50.58 9.29 1.86
N PHE A 843 50.70 9.13 3.18
CA PHE A 843 50.27 10.11 4.19
C PHE A 843 51.44 10.70 5.01
N GLU A 844 52.69 10.58 4.54
CA GLU A 844 53.89 10.97 5.31
C GLU A 844 53.90 12.46 5.69
N LYS A 845 53.34 13.32 4.84
CA LYS A 845 53.32 14.78 5.04
C LYS A 845 52.02 15.31 5.65
N ASN A 846 51.07 14.43 5.97
CA ASN A 846 49.74 14.79 6.46
C ASN A 846 49.66 14.64 7.99
N ALA A 847 50.49 15.40 8.70
CA ALA A 847 50.66 15.27 10.15
C ALA A 847 49.41 15.62 10.97
N SER A 848 48.43 16.31 10.38
CA SER A 848 47.19 16.73 11.05
C SER A 848 46.03 15.74 10.94
N VAL A 849 46.20 14.62 10.23
CA VAL A 849 45.08 13.68 10.00
C VAL A 849 44.63 13.07 11.32
N SER A 850 43.38 13.34 11.68
CA SER A 850 42.70 12.84 12.88
C SER A 850 41.76 11.67 12.58
N SER A 851 41.39 11.42 11.32
CA SER A 851 40.59 10.26 10.92
C SER A 851 41.10 9.58 9.65
N TYR A 852 41.37 8.28 9.79
CA TYR A 852 41.62 7.31 8.71
C TYR A 852 40.50 6.26 8.65
N GLU A 853 39.32 6.59 9.17
CA GLU A 853 38.21 5.65 9.26
C GLU A 853 37.87 5.07 7.88
N SER A 854 37.87 3.74 7.78
CA SER A 854 37.53 3.02 6.54
C SER A 854 38.35 3.42 5.30
N ALA A 855 39.53 4.04 5.47
CA ALA A 855 40.30 4.61 4.35
C ALA A 855 40.60 3.60 3.24
N PHE A 856 40.80 2.33 3.58
CA PHE A 856 40.99 1.21 2.64
C PHE A 856 40.00 0.07 2.90
N GLU A 857 38.85 0.35 3.53
CA GLU A 857 37.83 -0.67 3.77
C GLU A 857 37.43 -1.37 2.46
N ALA A 858 37.28 -2.70 2.51
CA ALA A 858 36.86 -3.55 1.41
C ALA A 858 37.71 -3.43 0.13
N CYS A 859 38.97 -3.00 0.24
CA CYS A 859 39.96 -3.11 -0.84
C CYS A 859 40.37 -4.58 -1.01
N THR A 860 39.48 -5.40 -1.55
CA THR A 860 39.62 -6.86 -1.59
C THR A 860 40.80 -7.35 -2.43
N SER A 861 41.36 -6.49 -3.30
CA SER A 861 42.56 -6.76 -4.11
C SER A 861 43.87 -6.31 -3.44
N LEU A 862 43.81 -5.61 -2.30
CA LEU A 862 44.98 -5.06 -1.62
C LEU A 862 45.82 -6.18 -1.02
N ALA A 863 46.98 -6.46 -1.62
CA ALA A 863 47.87 -7.53 -1.20
C ALA A 863 48.99 -7.05 -0.27
N THR A 864 49.51 -5.84 -0.49
CA THR A 864 50.67 -5.30 0.23
C THR A 864 50.48 -3.82 0.61
N VAL A 865 50.95 -3.45 1.79
CA VAL A 865 50.99 -2.05 2.24
C VAL A 865 52.43 -1.64 2.57
N GLY A 866 52.82 -0.43 2.15
CA GLY A 866 54.08 0.19 2.55
C GLY A 866 54.03 0.80 3.95
N ASP A 867 55.06 1.55 4.33
CA ASP A 867 55.02 2.45 5.47
C ASP A 867 54.26 3.72 5.07
N ILE A 868 52.96 3.76 5.39
CA ILE A 868 52.04 4.74 4.80
C ILE A 868 51.93 6.02 5.63
N PHE A 869 52.28 5.97 6.91
CA PHE A 869 52.12 7.08 7.84
C PHE A 869 53.46 7.80 8.09
N GLY A 870 53.37 9.05 8.53
CA GLY A 870 54.50 9.81 9.06
C GLY A 870 54.24 10.20 10.52
N GLU A 871 55.10 11.07 11.06
CA GLU A 871 54.88 11.67 12.37
C GLU A 871 53.57 12.48 12.38
N ASN A 872 52.61 12.06 13.21
CA ASN A 872 51.30 12.68 13.31
C ASN A 872 51.15 13.43 14.64
N ILE A 873 50.68 14.68 14.55
CA ILE A 873 50.56 15.61 15.68
C ILE A 873 49.11 15.79 16.16
N ALA A 874 48.14 15.08 15.57
CA ALA A 874 46.75 15.17 15.99
C ALA A 874 46.57 14.61 17.40
N ALA A 875 45.82 15.32 18.24
CA ALA A 875 45.59 14.95 19.64
C ALA A 875 44.80 13.63 19.79
N LYS A 876 43.96 13.32 18.80
CA LYS A 876 43.12 12.13 18.74
C LYS A 876 43.07 11.65 17.29
N ILE A 877 43.43 10.38 17.07
CA ILE A 877 43.42 9.73 15.75
C ILE A 877 42.42 8.57 15.79
N GLU A 878 41.64 8.40 14.73
CA GLU A 878 40.68 7.31 14.57
C GLU A 878 41.09 6.41 13.40
N CYS A 879 41.32 5.11 13.68
CA CYS A 879 41.73 4.10 12.70
C CYS A 879 40.68 2.98 12.57
N ASN A 880 39.41 3.30 12.81
CA ASN A 880 38.33 2.32 12.71
C ASN A 880 38.27 1.75 11.29
N ARG A 881 38.12 0.43 11.16
CA ARG A 881 37.86 -0.25 9.89
C ARG A 881 38.84 0.07 8.75
N ILE A 882 40.02 0.63 9.05
CA ILE A 882 40.95 1.16 8.04
C ILE A 882 41.29 0.14 6.94
N PHE A 883 41.42 -1.15 7.28
CA PHE A 883 41.60 -2.28 6.35
C PHE A 883 40.52 -3.36 6.54
N TYR A 884 39.32 -2.98 7.01
CA TYR A 884 38.21 -3.92 7.19
C TYR A 884 37.92 -4.67 5.89
N GLY A 885 37.87 -6.00 5.91
CA GLY A 885 37.53 -6.80 4.75
C GLY A 885 38.58 -6.78 3.61
N CYS A 886 39.82 -6.36 3.88
CA CYS A 886 40.94 -6.47 2.93
C CYS A 886 41.40 -7.93 2.80
N THR A 887 40.59 -8.76 2.14
CA THR A 887 40.76 -10.22 2.12
C THR A 887 42.05 -10.70 1.46
N ALA A 888 42.70 -9.90 0.61
CA ALA A 888 43.96 -10.23 -0.04
C ALA A 888 45.21 -9.80 0.74
N LEU A 889 45.08 -9.01 1.83
CA LEU A 889 46.22 -8.42 2.53
C LEU A 889 47.06 -9.51 3.20
N GLN A 890 48.33 -9.63 2.81
CA GLN A 890 49.16 -10.78 3.20
C GLN A 890 50.04 -10.55 4.44
N SER A 891 50.56 -9.33 4.58
CA SER A 891 51.53 -8.96 5.62
C SER A 891 51.53 -7.46 5.88
N LEU A 892 51.99 -7.07 7.09
CA LEU A 892 52.22 -5.68 7.48
C LEU A 892 53.73 -5.43 7.63
N PRO A 893 54.26 -4.27 7.21
CA PRO A 893 55.66 -3.92 7.44
C PRO A 893 55.92 -3.70 8.94
N ALA A 894 57.16 -3.92 9.37
CA ALA A 894 57.57 -3.62 10.74
C ALA A 894 57.46 -2.11 10.99
N GLY A 895 56.85 -1.73 12.13
CA GLY A 895 56.62 -0.33 12.46
C GLY A 895 55.49 0.33 11.66
N PHE A 896 54.54 -0.45 11.11
CA PHE A 896 53.46 0.08 10.26
C PHE A 896 52.67 1.26 10.85
N PHE A 897 52.51 1.36 12.17
CA PHE A 897 51.84 2.50 12.83
C PHE A 897 52.82 3.43 13.57
N ASP A 898 54.12 3.38 13.23
CA ASP A 898 55.12 4.25 13.84
C ASP A 898 54.77 5.73 13.55
N GLY A 899 54.94 6.59 14.55
CA GLY A 899 54.60 8.02 14.43
C GLY A 899 53.12 8.37 14.68
N LEU A 900 52.22 7.39 14.81
CA LEU A 900 50.82 7.61 15.20
C LEU A 900 50.63 7.53 16.73
N TYR A 901 51.01 8.59 17.44
CA TYR A 901 51.01 8.58 18.92
C TYR A 901 49.62 8.72 19.56
N GLY A 902 48.66 9.34 18.87
CA GLY A 902 47.35 9.77 19.39
C GLY A 902 46.16 8.87 19.07
N VAL A 903 46.34 7.62 18.64
CA VAL A 903 45.22 6.78 18.21
C VAL A 903 44.32 6.42 19.39
N SER A 904 43.05 6.76 19.29
CA SER A 904 42.02 6.47 20.30
C SER A 904 41.28 5.17 20.03
N THR A 905 41.33 4.67 18.79
CA THR A 905 40.55 3.51 18.39
C THR A 905 41.14 2.78 17.17
N PHE A 906 41.18 1.45 17.27
CA PHE A 906 41.48 0.49 16.20
C PHE A 906 40.33 -0.52 16.04
N VAL A 907 39.08 -0.08 16.28
CA VAL A 907 37.93 -0.98 16.17
C VAL A 907 37.85 -1.53 14.75
N ASP A 908 37.83 -2.85 14.63
CA ASP A 908 37.73 -3.57 13.35
C ASP A 908 38.83 -3.24 12.32
N ALA A 909 39.97 -2.68 12.74
CA ALA A 909 41.00 -2.14 11.83
C ALA A 909 41.47 -3.13 10.74
N PHE A 910 41.57 -4.42 11.06
CA PHE A 910 41.92 -5.50 10.14
C PHE A 910 40.89 -6.65 10.16
N ASN A 911 39.67 -6.40 10.63
CA ASN A 911 38.66 -7.46 10.73
C ASN A 911 38.37 -8.04 9.34
N GLY A 912 38.39 -9.37 9.22
CA GLY A 912 38.16 -10.06 7.95
C GLY A 912 39.33 -10.04 6.97
N CYS A 913 40.53 -9.65 7.38
CA CYS A 913 41.75 -9.79 6.56
C CYS A 913 42.19 -11.26 6.48
N THR A 914 41.43 -12.07 5.73
CA THR A 914 41.57 -13.54 5.72
C THR A 914 42.90 -14.06 5.18
N SER A 915 43.63 -13.28 4.38
CA SER A 915 44.97 -13.65 3.86
C SER A 915 46.12 -13.19 4.75
N LEU A 916 45.86 -12.45 5.84
CA LEU A 916 46.91 -11.91 6.70
C LEU A 916 47.53 -13.04 7.52
N THR A 917 48.77 -13.40 7.23
CA THR A 917 49.41 -14.60 7.81
C THR A 917 50.19 -14.34 9.10
N SER A 918 50.65 -13.10 9.30
CA SER A 918 51.50 -12.70 10.42
C SER A 918 51.29 -11.23 10.82
N ILE A 919 51.57 -10.92 12.08
CA ILE A 919 51.59 -9.57 12.64
C ILE A 919 53.02 -9.27 13.11
N PRO A 920 53.62 -8.10 12.79
CA PRO A 920 54.95 -7.74 13.26
C PRO A 920 54.97 -7.46 14.77
N SER A 921 56.09 -7.77 15.43
CA SER A 921 56.31 -7.41 16.83
C SER A 921 56.24 -5.90 17.03
N GLY A 922 55.60 -5.43 18.10
CA GLY A 922 55.51 -4.00 18.39
C GLY A 922 54.61 -3.20 17.45
N LEU A 923 53.66 -3.83 16.76
CA LEU A 923 52.72 -3.14 15.85
C LEU A 923 52.04 -1.93 16.52
N PHE A 924 51.72 -2.01 17.81
CA PHE A 924 51.08 -0.94 18.56
C PHE A 924 52.01 -0.27 19.59
N LYS A 925 53.33 -0.29 19.36
CA LYS A 925 54.31 0.20 20.34
C LYS A 925 54.18 1.70 20.63
N ASP A 926 53.77 2.50 19.65
CA ASP A 926 53.72 3.97 19.75
C ASP A 926 52.43 4.50 20.39
N GLN A 927 51.51 3.61 20.78
CA GLN A 927 50.24 3.93 21.45
C GLN A 927 50.45 4.35 22.92
N THR A 928 51.19 5.44 23.09
CA THR A 928 51.70 6.01 24.35
C THR A 928 50.92 7.24 24.82
N SER A 929 49.91 7.68 24.06
CA SER A 929 49.04 8.82 24.41
C SER A 929 48.33 8.64 25.76
N ALA A 930 48.08 9.78 26.43
CA ALA A 930 47.28 9.84 27.65
C ALA A 930 45.80 9.46 27.45
N SER A 931 45.30 9.52 26.21
CA SER A 931 43.93 9.11 25.87
C SER A 931 43.76 7.60 25.83
N THR A 932 42.57 7.11 26.17
CA THR A 932 42.28 5.67 26.16
C THR A 932 42.21 5.11 24.74
N VAL A 933 42.73 3.91 24.53
CA VAL A 933 42.75 3.21 23.24
C VAL A 933 41.96 1.90 23.30
N THR A 934 41.15 1.64 22.29
CA THR A 934 40.38 0.39 22.11
C THR A 934 40.85 -0.42 20.90
N PHE A 935 40.97 -1.74 21.07
CA PHE A 935 41.35 -2.71 20.02
C PHE A 935 40.24 -3.71 19.71
N GLN A 936 38.98 -3.34 19.98
CA GLN A 936 37.86 -4.25 19.83
C GLN A 936 37.78 -4.81 18.40
N ARG A 937 37.75 -6.14 18.26
CA ARG A 937 37.70 -6.86 16.96
C ARG A 937 38.81 -6.51 15.96
N CYS A 938 39.94 -5.94 16.40
CA CYS A 938 41.00 -5.44 15.51
C CYS A 938 41.47 -6.47 14.46
N PHE A 939 41.60 -7.75 14.83
CA PHE A 939 41.94 -8.85 13.90
C PHE A 939 40.85 -9.94 13.86
N SER A 940 39.61 -9.63 14.23
CA SER A 940 38.54 -10.63 14.23
C SER A 940 38.34 -11.21 12.83
N GLY A 941 38.17 -12.54 12.71
CA GLY A 941 37.99 -13.20 11.42
C GLY A 941 39.24 -13.21 10.52
N CYS A 942 40.43 -12.87 11.03
CA CYS A 942 41.70 -13.06 10.29
C CYS A 942 42.07 -14.55 10.22
N THR A 943 41.33 -15.32 9.42
CA THR A 943 41.46 -16.78 9.35
C THR A 943 42.80 -17.26 8.81
N GLY A 944 43.62 -16.40 8.21
CA GLY A 944 44.99 -16.72 7.76
C GLY A 944 46.06 -16.56 8.83
N LEU A 945 45.76 -15.88 9.95
CA LEU A 945 46.75 -15.52 10.95
C LEU A 945 47.21 -16.76 11.72
N THR A 946 48.52 -17.02 11.72
CA THR A 946 49.09 -18.27 12.25
C THR A 946 49.62 -18.17 13.67
N SER A 947 49.99 -16.97 14.13
CA SER A 947 50.51 -16.74 15.48
C SER A 947 50.29 -15.31 15.98
N VAL A 948 50.29 -15.13 17.30
CA VAL A 948 50.34 -13.81 17.95
C VAL A 948 51.80 -13.48 18.30
N PRO A 949 52.34 -12.34 17.86
CA PRO A 949 53.76 -12.00 18.02
C PRO A 949 54.11 -11.60 19.46
N SER A 950 55.41 -11.61 19.76
CA SER A 950 55.95 -11.04 21.00
C SER A 950 55.78 -9.52 21.01
N LEU A 951 55.64 -8.96 22.22
CA LEU A 951 55.62 -7.51 22.44
C LEU A 951 54.64 -6.75 21.53
N LEU A 952 53.41 -7.24 21.36
CA LEU A 952 52.41 -6.66 20.44
C LEU A 952 52.20 -5.14 20.67
N PHE A 953 52.23 -4.72 21.95
CA PHE A 953 52.09 -3.34 22.40
C PHE A 953 53.44 -2.66 22.76
N GLY A 954 54.57 -3.25 22.36
CA GLY A 954 55.92 -2.76 22.67
C GLY A 954 56.42 -3.17 24.08
N GLN A 955 57.56 -2.61 24.49
CA GLN A 955 58.21 -2.95 25.78
C GLN A 955 57.76 -2.10 26.97
N ALA A 956 57.41 -0.83 26.73
CA ALA A 956 57.04 0.07 27.81
C ALA A 956 55.63 -0.23 28.32
N GLU A 957 55.37 -0.02 29.61
CA GLU A 957 54.06 -0.30 30.21
C GLU A 957 52.93 0.57 29.60
N ARG A 958 51.70 0.03 29.50
CA ARG A 958 50.55 0.64 28.83
C ARG A 958 49.30 0.63 29.71
N SER A 959 48.92 1.76 30.29
CA SER A 959 47.69 1.92 31.09
C SER A 959 46.50 2.49 30.36
N ASN A 960 46.72 2.99 29.14
CA ASN A 960 45.70 3.63 28.33
C ASN A 960 44.82 2.64 27.55
N ILE A 961 45.18 1.35 27.52
CA ILE A 961 44.42 0.33 26.78
C ILE A 961 43.20 -0.10 27.61
N SER A 962 42.00 0.23 27.13
CA SER A 962 40.75 -0.05 27.85
C SER A 962 40.17 -1.42 27.51
N THR A 963 40.37 -1.90 26.28
CA THR A 963 39.80 -3.16 25.80
C THR A 963 40.60 -3.77 24.65
N CYS A 964 40.78 -5.09 24.73
CA CYS A 964 41.22 -5.97 23.65
C CYS A 964 40.12 -7.00 23.31
N ALA A 965 38.85 -6.66 23.60
CA ALA A 965 37.75 -7.59 23.42
C ALA A 965 37.65 -8.06 21.96
N ASN A 966 37.44 -9.37 21.77
CA ASN A 966 37.26 -9.98 20.44
C ASN A 966 38.44 -9.77 19.47
N MET A 967 39.62 -9.34 19.96
CA MET A 967 40.72 -8.91 19.09
C MET A 967 41.16 -10.00 18.10
N PHE A 968 41.16 -11.28 18.50
CA PHE A 968 41.47 -12.43 17.65
C PHE A 968 40.32 -13.44 17.57
N GLU A 969 39.07 -12.99 17.78
CA GLU A 969 37.89 -13.85 17.65
C GLU A 969 37.82 -14.47 16.24
N GLU A 970 37.52 -15.77 16.15
CA GLU A 970 37.42 -16.54 14.90
C GLU A 970 38.70 -16.51 14.03
N CYS A 971 39.87 -16.27 14.63
CA CYS A 971 41.17 -16.45 13.98
C CYS A 971 41.56 -17.93 13.94
N THR A 972 40.86 -18.69 13.12
CA THR A 972 40.86 -20.17 13.17
C THR A 972 42.23 -20.81 12.94
N SER A 973 43.18 -20.13 12.27
CA SER A 973 44.54 -20.65 11.99
C SER A 973 45.60 -20.32 13.04
N ILE A 974 45.28 -19.53 14.08
CA ILE A 974 46.26 -19.22 15.14
C ILE A 974 46.63 -20.52 15.84
N SER A 975 47.89 -20.93 15.71
CA SER A 975 48.43 -22.17 16.28
C SER A 975 49.32 -21.93 17.50
N SER A 976 49.83 -20.70 17.67
CA SER A 976 50.74 -20.34 18.76
C SER A 976 50.59 -18.88 19.19
N ILE A 977 50.90 -18.60 20.45
CA ILE A 977 50.90 -17.27 21.06
C ILE A 977 52.27 -17.06 21.69
N ALA A 978 52.92 -15.91 21.46
CA ALA A 978 54.15 -15.58 22.16
C ALA A 978 53.89 -15.35 23.67
N PRO A 979 54.73 -15.87 24.60
CA PRO A 979 54.49 -15.75 26.04
C PRO A 979 54.41 -14.31 26.57
N ASP A 980 55.03 -13.37 25.86
CA ASP A 980 55.13 -11.94 26.20
C ASP A 980 54.28 -11.05 25.26
N ALA A 981 53.35 -11.63 24.48
CA ALA A 981 52.47 -10.89 23.57
C ALA A 981 51.75 -9.71 24.25
N PHE A 982 51.24 -9.94 25.47
CA PHE A 982 50.54 -8.94 26.29
C PHE A 982 51.39 -8.42 27.46
N GLY A 983 52.71 -8.60 27.41
CA GLY A 983 53.63 -8.35 28.53
C GLY A 983 53.71 -6.89 28.98
N SER A 984 53.37 -5.93 28.12
CA SER A 984 53.43 -4.49 28.39
C SER A 984 52.12 -3.88 28.90
N LEU A 985 51.02 -4.63 28.97
CA LEU A 985 49.77 -4.07 29.54
C LEU A 985 49.95 -3.78 31.04
N ASN A 986 49.48 -2.61 31.49
CA ASN A 986 49.69 -2.12 32.86
C ASN A 986 48.83 -2.88 33.88
N ARG A 987 49.41 -3.03 35.08
CA ARG A 987 48.90 -3.71 36.27
C ARG A 987 47.72 -2.98 36.97
N SER A 988 47.46 -1.69 36.70
CA SER A 988 46.47 -0.87 37.43
C SER A 988 45.20 -0.49 36.65
N SER A 989 45.21 -0.57 35.32
CA SER A 989 44.09 -0.18 34.44
C SER A 989 43.28 -1.43 34.04
N GLY A 990 42.09 -1.61 34.62
CA GLY A 990 41.21 -2.74 34.32
C GLY A 990 40.91 -2.85 32.81
N THR A 991 41.56 -3.78 32.11
CA THR A 991 41.44 -4.00 30.66
C THR A 991 40.41 -5.09 30.38
N THR A 992 39.49 -4.86 29.45
CA THR A 992 38.53 -5.90 29.05
C THR A 992 39.19 -6.88 28.06
N MET A 993 39.25 -8.17 28.40
CA MET A 993 39.87 -9.24 27.59
C MET A 993 38.85 -10.25 27.05
N SER A 994 37.57 -9.87 27.01
CA SER A 994 36.47 -10.78 26.66
C SER A 994 36.58 -11.30 25.22
N ASN A 995 36.31 -12.58 24.99
CA ASN A 995 36.31 -13.25 23.69
C ASN A 995 37.63 -13.13 22.90
N LEU A 996 38.76 -12.85 23.57
CA LEU A 996 40.02 -12.50 22.92
C LEU A 996 40.46 -13.50 21.84
N PHE A 997 40.32 -14.80 22.11
CA PHE A 997 40.64 -15.91 21.22
C PHE A 997 39.44 -16.84 21.01
N LEU A 998 38.21 -16.34 21.16
CA LEU A 998 36.99 -17.14 20.96
C LEU A 998 37.03 -17.80 19.57
N GLY A 999 36.85 -19.12 19.48
CA GLY A 999 36.82 -19.84 18.20
C GLY A 999 38.18 -20.04 17.52
N CYS A 1000 39.32 -19.82 18.20
CA CYS A 1000 40.65 -20.11 17.65
C CYS A 1000 40.94 -21.62 17.64
N THR A 1001 40.34 -22.34 16.68
CA THR A 1001 40.31 -23.81 16.65
C THR A 1001 41.66 -24.48 16.44
N SER A 1002 42.65 -23.82 15.80
CA SER A 1002 44.00 -24.39 15.61
C SER A 1002 44.96 -24.19 16.78
N LEU A 1003 44.57 -23.45 17.83
CA LEU A 1003 45.45 -23.15 18.95
C LEU A 1003 45.67 -24.41 19.80
N THR A 1004 46.89 -24.96 19.82
CA THR A 1004 47.16 -26.23 20.52
C THR A 1004 47.63 -26.05 21.96
N SER A 1005 48.25 -24.91 22.28
CA SER A 1005 48.82 -24.67 23.61
C SER A 1005 48.77 -23.22 24.03
N ILE A 1006 48.56 -22.97 25.32
CA ILE A 1006 48.62 -21.63 25.91
C ILE A 1006 49.95 -21.46 26.66
N PRO A 1007 50.72 -20.39 26.43
CA PRO A 1007 51.96 -20.12 27.17
C PRO A 1007 51.76 -19.88 28.67
N ALA A 1008 52.78 -20.23 29.46
CA ALA A 1008 52.81 -19.86 30.88
C ALA A 1008 52.89 -18.35 31.06
N GLY A 1009 52.15 -17.80 32.04
CA GLY A 1009 52.22 -16.37 32.36
C GLY A 1009 51.68 -15.41 31.32
N LEU A 1010 50.84 -15.86 30.36
CA LEU A 1010 50.36 -15.03 29.25
C LEU A 1010 49.69 -13.71 29.71
N PHE A 1011 49.00 -13.73 30.86
CA PHE A 1011 48.29 -12.57 31.43
C PHE A 1011 48.91 -12.08 32.75
N LYS A 1012 50.17 -12.40 33.06
CA LYS A 1012 50.84 -12.06 34.34
C LYS A 1012 50.91 -10.56 34.68
N ASN A 1013 50.73 -9.71 33.67
CA ASN A 1013 50.74 -8.25 33.81
C ASN A 1013 49.36 -7.60 33.59
N VAL A 1014 48.32 -8.38 33.28
CA VAL A 1014 47.00 -7.86 32.91
C VAL A 1014 46.05 -7.92 34.11
N THR A 1015 45.44 -6.79 34.46
CA THR A 1015 44.32 -6.72 35.41
C THR A 1015 43.05 -6.43 34.64
N GLY A 1016 41.95 -7.17 34.87
CA GLY A 1016 40.74 -6.99 34.07
C GLY A 1016 39.70 -8.11 34.17
N THR A 1017 38.71 -8.05 33.29
CA THR A 1017 37.67 -9.07 33.13
C THR A 1017 38.05 -10.06 32.02
N PHE A 1018 37.93 -11.36 32.31
CA PHE A 1018 38.25 -12.44 31.38
C PHE A 1018 37.02 -13.33 31.20
N SER A 1019 36.29 -13.09 30.11
CA SER A 1019 35.09 -13.87 29.75
C SER A 1019 35.29 -14.51 28.38
N ASN A 1020 35.05 -15.82 28.26
CA ASN A 1020 35.12 -16.56 27.00
C ASN A 1020 36.47 -16.45 26.25
N VAL A 1021 37.58 -16.16 26.95
CA VAL A 1021 38.88 -15.83 26.31
C VAL A 1021 39.33 -16.92 25.34
N PHE A 1022 39.25 -18.19 25.75
CA PHE A 1022 39.59 -19.35 24.92
C PHE A 1022 38.38 -20.25 24.67
N LYS A 1023 37.18 -19.67 24.71
CA LYS A 1023 35.96 -20.45 24.49
C LYS A 1023 35.97 -21.01 23.05
N ASP A 1024 35.50 -22.23 22.89
CA ASP A 1024 35.41 -22.96 21.62
C ASP A 1024 36.77 -23.11 20.89
N CYS A 1025 37.90 -22.95 21.60
CA CYS A 1025 39.23 -23.31 21.12
C CYS A 1025 39.44 -24.83 21.16
N THR A 1026 38.81 -25.53 20.23
CA THR A 1026 38.74 -27.00 20.22
C THR A 1026 40.10 -27.69 20.08
N GLY A 1027 41.15 -27.02 19.59
CA GLY A 1027 42.50 -27.57 19.41
C GLY A 1027 43.37 -27.59 20.65
N ILE A 1028 43.00 -26.93 21.75
CA ILE A 1028 43.88 -26.79 22.92
C ILE A 1028 44.06 -28.14 23.61
N VAL A 1029 45.30 -28.65 23.63
CA VAL A 1029 45.70 -29.89 24.33
C VAL A 1029 46.44 -29.62 25.63
N SER A 1030 47.06 -28.44 25.79
CA SER A 1030 47.85 -28.08 26.96
C SER A 1030 47.71 -26.60 27.31
N VAL A 1031 47.74 -26.29 28.61
CA VAL A 1031 47.75 -24.91 29.09
C VAL A 1031 48.93 -24.70 30.03
N GLY A 1032 49.63 -23.58 29.87
CA GLY A 1032 50.79 -23.22 30.69
C GLY A 1032 50.41 -22.90 32.13
N SER A 1033 51.38 -23.03 33.03
CA SER A 1033 51.21 -22.66 34.45
C SER A 1033 51.20 -21.13 34.63
N GLU A 1034 50.75 -20.69 35.80
CA GLU A 1034 50.85 -19.30 36.24
C GLU A 1034 50.20 -18.28 35.28
N LEU A 1035 49.05 -18.63 34.68
CA LEU A 1035 48.43 -17.82 33.61
C LEU A 1035 48.26 -16.34 34.00
N PHE A 1036 47.96 -16.07 35.28
CA PHE A 1036 47.80 -14.74 35.87
C PHE A 1036 48.89 -14.32 36.87
N ASN A 1037 49.66 -15.27 37.42
CA ASN A 1037 50.79 -15.09 38.35
C ASN A 1037 50.63 -13.94 39.39
N GLY A 1038 49.64 -14.04 40.29
CA GLY A 1038 49.48 -13.06 41.39
C GLY A 1038 48.73 -11.77 41.05
N ARG A 1039 48.05 -11.74 39.91
CA ARG A 1039 47.10 -10.67 39.55
C ARG A 1039 45.68 -11.07 39.91
N ARG A 1040 44.84 -10.08 40.24
CA ARG A 1040 43.43 -10.25 40.59
C ARG A 1040 42.57 -9.99 39.35
N PRO A 1041 42.28 -10.99 38.48
CA PRO A 1041 41.19 -10.83 37.53
C PRO A 1041 39.93 -10.42 38.30
N THR A 1042 39.19 -9.45 37.79
CA THR A 1042 37.96 -8.98 38.44
C THR A 1042 36.76 -9.88 38.14
N GLY A 1043 36.88 -10.74 37.12
CA GLY A 1043 35.93 -11.82 36.82
C GLY A 1043 36.54 -12.87 35.88
N LEU A 1044 36.18 -14.14 36.10
CA LEU A 1044 36.55 -15.29 35.28
C LEU A 1044 35.29 -16.08 34.90
N THR A 1045 34.92 -16.08 33.61
CA THR A 1045 33.75 -16.81 33.10
C THR A 1045 34.07 -17.55 31.81
N ASN A 1046 33.65 -18.81 31.68
CA ASN A 1046 33.77 -19.63 30.47
C ASN A 1046 35.18 -19.67 29.86
N LEU A 1047 36.23 -19.59 30.69
CA LEU A 1047 37.60 -19.34 30.23
C LEU A 1047 38.07 -20.35 29.17
N PHE A 1048 37.76 -21.63 29.38
CA PHE A 1048 38.08 -22.75 28.49
C PHE A 1048 36.82 -23.51 28.05
N SER A 1049 35.65 -22.86 28.05
CA SER A 1049 34.41 -23.56 27.70
C SER A 1049 34.50 -24.06 26.25
N GLY A 1050 34.15 -25.31 25.98
CA GLY A 1050 34.21 -25.90 24.64
C GLY A 1050 35.61 -26.30 24.16
N CYS A 1051 36.64 -26.25 25.03
CA CYS A 1051 37.97 -26.78 24.71
C CYS A 1051 37.97 -28.31 24.72
N THR A 1052 37.39 -28.92 23.68
CA THR A 1052 37.11 -30.37 23.63
C THR A 1052 38.34 -31.26 23.64
N SER A 1053 39.52 -30.75 23.25
CA SER A 1053 40.80 -31.49 23.26
C SER A 1053 41.60 -31.36 24.57
N LEU A 1054 41.14 -30.55 25.52
CA LEU A 1054 41.87 -30.27 26.76
C LEU A 1054 41.80 -31.47 27.71
N ALA A 1055 42.89 -32.25 27.79
CA ALA A 1055 42.91 -33.48 28.58
C ALA A 1055 43.33 -33.28 30.06
N SER A 1056 44.16 -32.26 30.35
CA SER A 1056 44.64 -31.96 31.70
C SER A 1056 45.01 -30.48 31.85
N VAL A 1057 45.14 -30.02 33.09
CA VAL A 1057 45.56 -28.65 33.44
C VAL A 1057 46.65 -28.67 34.53
N PRO A 1058 47.59 -27.70 34.56
CA PRO A 1058 48.65 -27.65 35.57
C PRO A 1058 48.13 -27.17 36.93
N GLU A 1059 48.79 -27.60 38.01
CA GLU A 1059 48.40 -27.26 39.38
C GLU A 1059 48.39 -25.74 39.64
N ASN A 1060 49.40 -25.04 39.13
CA ASN A 1060 49.57 -23.60 39.33
C ASN A 1060 48.87 -22.74 38.25
N LEU A 1061 47.83 -23.25 37.56
CA LEU A 1061 47.16 -22.49 36.50
C LEU A 1061 46.63 -21.13 37.00
N PHE A 1062 45.98 -21.13 38.17
CA PHE A 1062 45.44 -19.93 38.82
C PHE A 1062 46.22 -19.53 40.08
N CYS A 1063 47.54 -19.76 40.11
CA CYS A 1063 48.35 -19.43 41.28
C CYS A 1063 48.19 -17.94 41.66
N GLU A 1064 48.09 -17.70 42.97
CA GLU A 1064 47.98 -16.36 43.56
C GLU A 1064 46.78 -15.52 43.06
N VAL A 1065 45.74 -16.15 42.50
CA VAL A 1065 44.47 -15.50 42.19
C VAL A 1065 43.61 -15.41 43.47
N GLU A 1066 43.43 -14.19 43.96
CA GLU A 1066 42.67 -13.89 45.19
C GLU A 1066 41.48 -12.95 44.95
N GLY A 1067 40.51 -12.97 45.86
CA GLY A 1067 39.43 -11.97 45.90
C GLY A 1067 38.27 -12.18 44.93
N LEU A 1068 38.38 -13.12 43.98
CA LEU A 1068 37.23 -13.56 43.18
C LEU A 1068 36.12 -14.12 44.10
N THR A 1069 34.86 -13.88 43.73
CA THR A 1069 33.70 -14.41 44.47
C THR A 1069 32.85 -15.40 43.68
N SER A 1070 33.17 -15.58 42.40
CA SER A 1070 32.43 -16.46 41.49
C SER A 1070 33.37 -17.11 40.48
N LEU A 1071 33.13 -18.39 40.21
CA LEU A 1071 33.58 -19.08 39.00
C LEU A 1071 32.36 -19.65 38.28
N SER A 1072 32.26 -19.37 36.98
CA SER A 1072 31.19 -19.87 36.13
C SER A 1072 31.75 -20.47 34.84
N GLY A 1073 31.39 -21.72 34.58
CA GLY A 1073 31.61 -22.41 33.30
C GLY A 1073 33.06 -22.58 32.84
N ILE A 1074 34.03 -22.49 33.75
CA ILE A 1074 35.47 -22.43 33.43
C ILE A 1074 35.92 -23.54 32.48
N PHE A 1075 35.46 -24.77 32.69
CA PHE A 1075 35.74 -25.96 31.86
C PHE A 1075 34.48 -26.57 31.26
N THR A 1076 33.40 -25.79 31.07
CA THR A 1076 32.16 -26.34 30.51
C THR A 1076 32.42 -26.97 29.14
N ASN A 1077 31.99 -28.21 28.92
CA ASN A 1077 32.17 -29.00 27.69
C ASN A 1077 33.64 -29.29 27.33
N CYS A 1078 34.56 -29.32 28.29
CA CYS A 1078 35.90 -29.89 28.09
C CYS A 1078 35.84 -31.42 28.07
N THR A 1079 35.34 -31.98 26.97
CA THR A 1079 34.98 -33.41 26.87
C THR A 1079 36.15 -34.37 27.04
N SER A 1080 37.39 -33.95 26.81
CA SER A 1080 38.60 -34.78 27.01
C SER A 1080 39.21 -34.69 28.41
N LEU A 1081 38.75 -33.79 29.27
CA LEU A 1081 39.34 -33.55 30.59
C LEU A 1081 39.12 -34.75 31.51
N THR A 1082 40.18 -35.51 31.83
CA THR A 1082 40.06 -36.75 32.62
C THR A 1082 40.17 -36.53 34.12
N SER A 1083 40.97 -35.54 34.54
CA SER A 1083 41.24 -35.20 35.94
C SER A 1083 41.75 -33.76 36.06
N VAL A 1084 41.63 -33.19 37.27
CA VAL A 1084 42.24 -31.91 37.63
C VAL A 1084 43.23 -32.09 38.79
N PRO A 1085 44.23 -31.21 38.97
CA PRO A 1085 45.17 -31.25 40.10
C PRO A 1085 44.54 -30.71 41.39
N SER A 1086 44.98 -31.22 42.55
CA SER A 1086 44.47 -30.83 43.89
C SER A 1086 44.66 -29.35 44.21
N GLY A 1087 45.70 -28.72 43.68
CA GLY A 1087 45.99 -27.30 43.93
C GLY A 1087 45.34 -26.32 42.96
N LEU A 1088 44.47 -26.76 42.03
CA LEU A 1088 43.99 -25.92 40.91
C LEU A 1088 43.39 -24.58 41.35
N PHE A 1089 42.60 -24.56 42.43
CA PHE A 1089 41.94 -23.35 42.95
C PHE A 1089 42.57 -22.82 44.24
N LYS A 1090 43.82 -23.19 44.53
CA LYS A 1090 44.53 -22.77 45.75
C LYS A 1090 44.57 -21.23 45.85
N GLY A 1091 44.12 -20.70 46.99
CA GLY A 1091 44.08 -19.26 47.27
C GLY A 1091 42.73 -18.59 47.01
N MET A 1092 41.79 -19.24 46.31
CA MET A 1092 40.45 -18.72 46.04
C MET A 1092 39.48 -18.87 47.23
N THR A 1093 39.88 -18.40 48.41
CA THR A 1093 39.13 -18.59 49.67
C THR A 1093 37.87 -17.71 49.80
N ALA A 1094 37.76 -16.66 48.97
CA ALA A 1094 36.61 -15.73 48.96
C ALA A 1094 35.42 -16.20 48.08
N MET A 1095 35.47 -17.42 47.54
CA MET A 1095 34.44 -17.97 46.66
C MET A 1095 33.06 -18.03 47.33
N LYS A 1096 32.05 -17.48 46.64
CA LYS A 1096 30.63 -17.59 47.01
C LYS A 1096 29.87 -18.54 46.09
N THR A 1097 30.26 -18.64 44.83
CA THR A 1097 29.54 -19.41 43.81
C THR A 1097 30.50 -20.20 42.91
N LEU A 1098 30.18 -21.46 42.66
CA LEU A 1098 30.87 -22.36 41.74
C LEU A 1098 29.83 -23.00 40.81
N THR A 1099 29.55 -22.36 39.68
CA THR A 1099 28.45 -22.74 38.79
C THR A 1099 28.98 -23.40 37.52
N SER A 1100 28.47 -24.58 37.18
CA SER A 1100 28.79 -25.28 35.92
C SER A 1100 30.29 -25.46 35.62
N VAL A 1101 31.15 -25.43 36.65
CA VAL A 1101 32.62 -25.38 36.50
C VAL A 1101 33.14 -26.50 35.61
N PHE A 1102 32.62 -27.72 35.76
CA PHE A 1102 32.97 -28.91 34.99
C PHE A 1102 31.78 -29.47 34.20
N LYS A 1103 30.73 -28.69 33.97
CA LYS A 1103 29.54 -29.14 33.25
C LYS A 1103 29.93 -29.72 31.88
N GLY A 1104 29.47 -30.93 31.55
CA GLY A 1104 29.73 -31.58 30.27
C GLY A 1104 31.16 -32.10 30.09
N CYS A 1105 31.98 -32.17 31.15
CA CYS A 1105 33.26 -32.86 31.12
C CYS A 1105 33.04 -34.39 31.11
N THR A 1106 32.64 -34.93 29.96
CA THR A 1106 32.19 -36.32 29.81
C THR A 1106 33.26 -37.36 30.14
N SER A 1107 34.54 -37.00 30.11
CA SER A 1107 35.67 -37.89 30.46
C SER A 1107 36.18 -37.76 31.90
N LEU A 1108 35.65 -36.82 32.69
CA LEU A 1108 36.12 -36.57 34.06
C LEU A 1108 35.71 -37.73 34.97
N THR A 1109 36.68 -38.49 35.48
CA THR A 1109 36.39 -39.71 36.25
C THR A 1109 36.18 -39.48 37.74
N GLY A 1110 36.72 -38.37 38.27
CA GLY A 1110 36.72 -38.04 39.70
C GLY A 1110 37.34 -36.66 39.96
N ILE A 1111 37.31 -36.23 41.22
CA ILE A 1111 37.98 -35.00 41.69
C ILE A 1111 39.06 -35.33 42.73
N PRO A 1112 40.21 -34.65 42.71
CA PRO A 1112 41.29 -34.88 43.67
C PRO A 1112 40.95 -34.32 45.06
N SER A 1113 41.58 -34.88 46.10
CA SER A 1113 41.53 -34.33 47.46
C SER A 1113 42.27 -32.99 47.54
N GLY A 1114 41.66 -32.00 48.18
CA GLY A 1114 42.19 -30.64 48.38
C GLY A 1114 41.76 -29.60 47.34
N LEU A 1115 40.99 -29.97 46.30
CA LEU A 1115 40.61 -29.10 45.19
C LEU A 1115 39.95 -27.77 45.61
N PHE A 1116 39.10 -27.81 46.63
CA PHE A 1116 38.32 -26.69 47.16
C PHE A 1116 38.77 -26.27 48.56
N ALA A 1117 39.99 -26.62 48.96
CA ALA A 1117 40.52 -26.32 50.28
C ALA A 1117 40.40 -24.82 50.63
N GLY A 1118 39.78 -24.52 51.78
CA GLY A 1118 39.60 -23.16 52.29
C GLY A 1118 38.39 -22.39 51.75
N MET A 1119 37.57 -23.00 50.87
CA MET A 1119 36.35 -22.39 50.31
C MET A 1119 35.14 -22.49 51.27
N THR A 1120 35.23 -21.88 52.46
CA THR A 1120 34.21 -21.99 53.50
C THR A 1120 32.96 -21.13 53.24
N ALA A 1121 33.06 -20.13 52.37
CA ALA A 1121 32.00 -19.16 52.08
C ALA A 1121 31.09 -19.54 50.89
N VAL A 1122 31.29 -20.73 50.29
CA VAL A 1122 30.51 -21.16 49.12
C VAL A 1122 29.06 -21.41 49.49
N THR A 1123 28.15 -20.77 48.75
CA THR A 1123 26.70 -20.88 48.94
C THR A 1123 25.99 -21.63 47.82
N THR A 1124 26.62 -21.71 46.63
CA THR A 1124 26.03 -22.27 45.41
C THR A 1124 27.02 -23.16 44.66
N LEU A 1125 26.60 -24.40 44.38
CA LEU A 1125 27.32 -25.44 43.62
C LEU A 1125 26.55 -25.87 42.35
N ASN A 1126 25.66 -25.01 41.85
CA ASN A 1126 24.67 -25.35 40.83
C ASN A 1126 25.32 -25.88 39.54
N GLY A 1127 24.89 -27.06 39.10
CA GLY A 1127 25.35 -27.65 37.83
C GLY A 1127 26.84 -28.00 37.77
N MET A 1128 27.58 -27.97 38.88
CA MET A 1128 29.05 -28.07 38.88
C MET A 1128 29.60 -29.23 38.05
N PHE A 1129 28.97 -30.41 38.12
CA PHE A 1129 29.33 -31.62 37.36
C PHE A 1129 28.22 -32.09 36.42
N GLN A 1130 27.27 -31.21 36.07
CA GLN A 1130 26.15 -31.59 35.22
C GLN A 1130 26.67 -32.23 33.91
N GLY A 1131 26.24 -33.44 33.58
CA GLY A 1131 26.61 -34.16 32.35
C GLY A 1131 28.01 -34.78 32.38
N CYS A 1132 28.67 -34.89 33.54
CA CYS A 1132 29.92 -35.63 33.69
C CYS A 1132 29.67 -37.15 33.66
N THR A 1133 29.47 -37.70 32.47
CA THR A 1133 29.04 -39.09 32.27
C THR A 1133 30.04 -40.14 32.73
N ALA A 1134 31.35 -39.84 32.83
CA ALA A 1134 32.37 -40.75 33.33
C ALA A 1134 32.65 -40.64 34.83
N LEU A 1135 32.01 -39.71 35.55
CA LEU A 1135 32.25 -39.46 36.97
C LEU A 1135 31.73 -40.65 37.79
N LYS A 1136 32.66 -41.43 38.37
CA LYS A 1136 32.31 -42.69 39.06
C LYS A 1136 31.99 -42.51 40.54
N GLU A 1137 32.76 -41.65 41.20
CA GLU A 1137 32.68 -41.38 42.63
C GLU A 1137 33.00 -39.92 42.91
N VAL A 1138 32.55 -39.44 44.07
CA VAL A 1138 32.80 -38.09 44.57
C VAL A 1138 33.21 -38.22 46.03
N SER A 1139 34.25 -37.53 46.46
CA SER A 1139 34.70 -37.59 47.86
C SER A 1139 33.90 -36.65 48.75
N ALA A 1140 33.31 -37.14 49.85
CA ALA A 1140 32.63 -36.33 50.86
C ALA A 1140 33.58 -35.36 51.58
N SER A 1141 34.81 -35.81 51.86
CA SER A 1141 35.80 -35.00 52.59
C SER A 1141 36.18 -33.73 51.85
N GLU A 1142 36.04 -33.72 50.53
CA GLU A 1142 36.36 -32.58 49.67
C GLU A 1142 35.42 -31.39 49.89
N PHE A 1143 34.15 -31.67 50.21
CA PHE A 1143 33.13 -30.65 50.43
C PHE A 1143 32.90 -30.32 51.90
N ALA A 1144 33.57 -31.00 52.83
CA ALA A 1144 33.31 -30.89 54.27
C ALA A 1144 33.44 -29.45 54.82
N SER A 1145 34.29 -28.62 54.22
CA SER A 1145 34.48 -27.22 54.63
C SER A 1145 33.36 -26.28 54.19
N MET A 1146 32.51 -26.68 53.23
CA MET A 1146 31.48 -25.85 52.61
C MET A 1146 30.17 -25.83 53.43
N THR A 1147 30.25 -25.35 54.67
CA THR A 1147 29.13 -25.34 55.62
C THR A 1147 28.02 -24.33 55.28
N ALA A 1148 28.31 -23.35 54.40
CA ALA A 1148 27.40 -22.29 53.99
C ALA A 1148 26.53 -22.63 52.75
N VAL A 1149 26.64 -23.84 52.19
CA VAL A 1149 25.95 -24.23 50.95
C VAL A 1149 24.43 -24.22 51.14
N THR A 1150 23.75 -23.55 50.22
CA THR A 1150 22.27 -23.48 50.15
C THR A 1150 21.71 -24.08 48.86
N ASN A 1151 22.48 -24.07 47.77
CA ASN A 1151 22.03 -24.52 46.45
C ASN A 1151 22.99 -25.55 45.85
N VAL A 1152 22.48 -26.78 45.67
CA VAL A 1152 23.16 -27.90 44.98
C VAL A 1152 22.38 -28.38 43.75
N GLY A 1153 21.41 -27.59 43.27
CA GLY A 1153 20.58 -27.98 42.14
C GLY A 1153 21.40 -28.31 40.88
N ASN A 1154 20.97 -29.30 40.11
CA ASN A 1154 21.64 -29.85 38.93
C ASN A 1154 23.09 -30.34 39.13
N MET A 1155 23.64 -30.34 40.35
CA MET A 1155 25.08 -30.53 40.57
C MET A 1155 25.62 -31.81 39.92
N PHE A 1156 24.84 -32.90 39.94
CA PHE A 1156 25.15 -34.19 39.31
C PHE A 1156 24.12 -34.59 38.24
N ASN A 1157 23.33 -33.65 37.72
CA ASN A 1157 22.34 -33.94 36.67
C ASN A 1157 23.03 -34.57 35.45
N GLY A 1158 22.61 -35.76 35.02
CA GLY A 1158 23.15 -36.48 33.88
C GLY A 1158 24.47 -37.19 34.14
N CYS A 1159 24.91 -37.33 35.40
CA CYS A 1159 26.11 -38.10 35.76
C CYS A 1159 25.83 -39.61 35.69
N THR A 1160 25.70 -40.15 34.49
CA THR A 1160 25.35 -41.56 34.26
C THR A 1160 26.38 -42.55 34.80
N GLY A 1161 27.63 -42.14 35.00
CA GLY A 1161 28.70 -43.01 35.53
C GLY A 1161 28.68 -43.18 37.05
N LEU A 1162 27.89 -42.38 37.76
CA LEU A 1162 27.89 -42.34 39.23
C LEU A 1162 27.15 -43.56 39.78
N ALA A 1163 27.89 -44.54 40.30
CA ALA A 1163 27.34 -45.83 40.72
C ALA A 1163 26.93 -45.88 42.21
N SER A 1164 27.62 -45.09 43.04
CA SER A 1164 27.40 -44.99 44.49
C SER A 1164 27.67 -43.56 44.96
N PHE A 1165 27.05 -43.15 46.07
CA PHE A 1165 27.23 -41.83 46.65
C PHE A 1165 27.62 -41.92 48.14
N PRO A 1166 28.57 -41.10 48.64
CA PRO A 1166 28.96 -41.15 50.05
C PRO A 1166 27.80 -40.77 50.97
N THR A 1167 27.58 -41.56 52.02
CA THR A 1167 26.47 -41.37 52.97
C THR A 1167 26.64 -40.13 53.86
N ASP A 1168 27.87 -39.63 54.02
CA ASP A 1168 28.25 -38.49 54.87
C ASP A 1168 28.44 -37.19 54.09
N PHE A 1169 28.23 -37.19 52.77
CA PHE A 1169 28.52 -36.06 51.88
C PHE A 1169 27.84 -34.75 52.31
N PHE A 1170 26.59 -34.83 52.81
CA PHE A 1170 25.77 -33.67 53.16
C PHE A 1170 25.78 -33.32 54.66
N ASP A 1171 26.55 -34.02 55.50
CA ASP A 1171 26.51 -33.86 56.97
C ASP A 1171 26.87 -32.44 57.44
N ASN A 1172 27.80 -31.80 56.72
CA ASN A 1172 28.23 -30.42 56.99
C ASN A 1172 27.37 -29.37 56.27
N MET A 1173 26.53 -29.76 55.30
CA MET A 1173 25.71 -28.87 54.49
C MET A 1173 24.29 -28.73 55.06
N LYS A 1174 24.20 -28.20 56.27
CA LYS A 1174 22.93 -28.10 57.03
C LYS A 1174 21.98 -27.03 56.49
N SER A 1175 22.48 -26.13 55.64
CA SER A 1175 21.76 -24.95 55.13
C SER A 1175 21.14 -25.14 53.73
N ILE A 1176 21.20 -26.35 53.14
CA ILE A 1176 20.65 -26.64 51.81
C ILE A 1176 19.15 -26.33 51.76
N THR A 1177 18.75 -25.56 50.75
CA THR A 1177 17.35 -25.24 50.44
C THR A 1177 16.96 -25.61 49.00
N ASN A 1178 17.92 -25.86 48.10
CA ASN A 1178 17.66 -26.22 46.71
C ASN A 1178 18.45 -27.48 46.29
N ILE A 1179 17.71 -28.53 45.92
CA ILE A 1179 18.18 -29.82 45.40
C ILE A 1179 17.55 -30.17 44.04
N GLY A 1180 16.94 -29.20 43.35
CA GLY A 1180 16.21 -29.46 42.09
C GLY A 1180 17.11 -30.13 41.05
N ASN A 1181 16.64 -31.22 40.46
CA ASN A 1181 17.38 -32.05 39.51
C ASN A 1181 18.78 -32.53 39.97
N LEU A 1182 19.07 -32.55 41.28
CA LEU A 1182 20.41 -32.84 41.82
C LEU A 1182 21.05 -34.10 41.21
N PHE A 1183 20.31 -35.21 41.13
CA PHE A 1183 20.74 -36.49 40.55
C PHE A 1183 19.88 -36.91 39.34
N ASN A 1184 19.17 -35.98 38.71
CA ASN A 1184 18.34 -36.30 37.55
C ASN A 1184 19.19 -37.00 36.46
N GLY A 1185 18.79 -38.20 36.02
CA GLY A 1185 19.50 -38.96 35.00
C GLY A 1185 20.73 -39.74 35.51
N CYS A 1186 20.97 -39.80 36.83
CA CYS A 1186 21.98 -40.68 37.43
C CYS A 1186 21.47 -42.14 37.46
N VAL A 1187 21.34 -42.75 36.27
CA VAL A 1187 20.69 -44.05 36.07
C VAL A 1187 21.40 -45.24 36.73
N ASN A 1188 22.71 -45.13 36.99
CA ASN A 1188 23.50 -46.20 37.62
C ASN A 1188 23.62 -46.05 39.14
N LEU A 1189 22.99 -45.02 39.74
CA LEU A 1189 23.10 -44.77 41.18
C LEU A 1189 22.35 -45.86 41.97
N THR A 1190 23.08 -46.54 42.85
CA THR A 1190 22.56 -47.61 43.72
C THR A 1190 22.86 -47.36 45.18
N GLY A 1191 22.23 -48.15 46.08
CA GLY A 1191 22.34 -47.99 47.53
C GLY A 1191 21.21 -47.12 48.10
N GLU A 1192 21.35 -46.71 49.35
CA GLU A 1192 20.37 -45.86 50.04
C GLU A 1192 20.55 -44.40 49.60
N SER A 1193 19.44 -43.68 49.37
CA SER A 1193 19.49 -42.28 48.97
C SER A 1193 20.22 -41.41 50.02
N PRO A 1194 20.87 -40.30 49.63
CA PRO A 1194 21.70 -39.53 50.55
C PRO A 1194 20.92 -38.97 51.74
N TYR A 1195 21.50 -39.11 52.94
CA TYR A 1195 20.93 -38.67 54.21
C TYR A 1195 21.95 -37.90 55.06
N THR A 1196 21.48 -37.37 56.18
CA THR A 1196 22.31 -36.77 57.22
C THR A 1196 21.92 -37.34 58.56
N VAL A 1197 22.91 -37.80 59.34
CA VAL A 1197 22.65 -38.36 60.68
C VAL A 1197 22.71 -37.26 61.73
N VAL A 1198 21.60 -37.06 62.44
CA VAL A 1198 21.51 -36.12 63.57
C VAL A 1198 21.04 -36.86 64.80
N ASN A 1199 21.85 -36.86 65.87
CA ASN A 1199 21.56 -37.55 67.13
C ASN A 1199 21.18 -39.04 66.95
N GLY A 1200 21.79 -39.72 65.98
CA GLY A 1200 21.53 -41.13 65.67
C GLY A 1200 20.31 -41.37 64.75
N VAL A 1201 19.60 -40.34 64.32
CA VAL A 1201 18.46 -40.42 63.38
C VAL A 1201 18.93 -40.04 61.97
N LYS A 1202 18.59 -40.84 60.96
CA LYS A 1202 18.81 -40.51 59.54
C LYS A 1202 17.71 -39.57 59.05
N TYR A 1203 18.10 -38.49 58.39
CA TYR A 1203 17.21 -37.60 57.65
C TYR A 1203 17.66 -37.56 56.19
N HIS A 1204 16.93 -38.22 55.29
CA HIS A 1204 17.17 -38.18 53.86
C HIS A 1204 16.96 -36.76 53.32
N LEU A 1205 17.56 -36.44 52.15
CA LEU A 1205 17.41 -35.11 51.55
C LEU A 1205 15.94 -34.70 51.35
N TYR A 1206 15.07 -35.64 50.92
CA TYR A 1206 13.64 -35.40 50.74
C TYR A 1206 12.85 -35.27 52.06
N GLU A 1207 13.45 -35.56 53.21
CA GLU A 1207 12.84 -35.45 54.55
C GLU A 1207 13.15 -34.12 55.24
N ARG A 1208 13.94 -33.24 54.61
CA ARG A 1208 14.26 -31.89 55.10
C ARG A 1208 13.06 -30.95 54.89
N THR A 1209 11.98 -31.21 55.62
CA THR A 1209 10.72 -30.45 55.60
C THR A 1209 10.64 -29.48 56.78
N GLY A 1210 9.65 -28.58 56.78
CA GLY A 1210 9.40 -27.70 57.92
C GLY A 1210 9.07 -28.45 59.22
N GLU A 1211 8.48 -29.65 59.11
CA GLU A 1211 8.10 -30.50 60.24
C GLU A 1211 9.33 -31.07 60.96
N ASN A 1212 10.33 -31.53 60.20
CA ASN A 1212 11.53 -32.16 60.74
C ASN A 1212 12.64 -31.15 61.08
N GLN A 1213 12.52 -29.89 60.66
CA GLN A 1213 13.56 -28.87 60.83
C GLN A 1213 13.93 -28.61 62.30
N ALA A 1214 12.95 -28.56 63.21
CA ALA A 1214 13.21 -28.32 64.63
C ALA A 1214 13.95 -29.49 65.32
N ALA A 1215 13.62 -30.73 64.95
CA ALA A 1215 14.20 -31.94 65.53
C ALA A 1215 15.59 -32.29 64.94
N SER A 1216 15.78 -32.02 63.64
CA SER A 1216 17.04 -32.32 62.93
C SER A 1216 18.05 -31.17 62.95
N GLY A 1217 17.60 -29.92 63.15
CA GLY A 1217 18.45 -28.74 62.95
C GLY A 1217 18.92 -28.54 61.50
N LEU A 1218 18.37 -29.29 60.54
CA LEU A 1218 18.61 -29.13 59.10
C LEU A 1218 17.58 -28.16 58.53
N LYS A 1219 18.02 -27.20 57.71
CA LYS A 1219 17.13 -26.21 57.10
C LYS A 1219 16.15 -26.89 56.14
N ALA A 1220 14.87 -26.52 56.18
CA ALA A 1220 13.88 -27.05 55.26
C ALA A 1220 14.18 -26.64 53.81
N LEU A 1221 13.92 -27.55 52.87
CA LEU A 1221 13.96 -27.26 51.45
C LEU A 1221 12.96 -26.15 51.11
N ALA A 1222 13.34 -25.24 50.21
CA ALA A 1222 12.49 -24.12 49.80
C ALA A 1222 11.21 -24.65 49.14
N THR A 1223 10.07 -23.99 49.42
CA THR A 1223 8.72 -24.45 49.04
C THR A 1223 8.44 -24.47 47.55
N ALA A 1224 9.15 -23.67 46.74
CA ALA A 1224 9.00 -23.69 45.29
C ALA A 1224 9.39 -25.05 44.70
N ALA A 1225 8.50 -25.62 43.87
CA ALA A 1225 8.69 -26.94 43.27
C ALA A 1225 10.01 -27.05 42.49
N SER A 1226 10.46 -25.99 41.81
CA SER A 1226 11.75 -25.95 41.08
C SER A 1226 12.97 -26.27 41.95
N ASN A 1227 12.89 -26.08 43.27
CA ASN A 1227 13.99 -26.34 44.21
C ASN A 1227 14.05 -27.80 44.69
N ARG A 1228 13.08 -28.64 44.31
CA ARG A 1228 12.95 -30.04 44.76
C ARG A 1228 12.67 -31.01 43.62
N LYS A 1229 11.99 -30.53 42.57
CA LYS A 1229 11.51 -31.31 41.44
C LYS A 1229 12.65 -32.06 40.76
N GLY A 1230 12.38 -33.35 40.52
CA GLY A 1230 13.24 -34.25 39.78
C GLY A 1230 14.62 -34.49 40.38
N ALA A 1231 14.80 -34.21 41.68
CA ALA A 1231 16.06 -34.45 42.39
C ALA A 1231 16.60 -35.87 42.20
N PHE A 1232 15.71 -36.86 42.03
CA PHE A 1232 16.04 -38.28 41.85
C PHE A 1232 15.41 -38.89 40.58
N THR A 1233 15.02 -38.08 39.59
CA THR A 1233 14.44 -38.60 38.33
C THR A 1233 15.41 -39.56 37.65
N GLY A 1234 14.96 -40.77 37.33
CA GLY A 1234 15.78 -41.81 36.70
C GLY A 1234 16.72 -42.58 37.64
N CYS A 1235 16.76 -42.29 38.94
CA CYS A 1235 17.59 -43.01 39.94
C CYS A 1235 16.93 -44.32 40.44
N THR A 1236 16.40 -45.14 39.54
CA THR A 1236 15.61 -46.34 39.91
C THR A 1236 16.41 -47.44 40.61
N GLY A 1237 17.74 -47.32 40.69
CA GLY A 1237 18.63 -48.26 41.39
C GLY A 1237 18.75 -48.04 42.91
N LEU A 1238 18.16 -46.96 43.45
CA LEU A 1238 18.20 -46.67 44.89
C LEU A 1238 17.32 -47.66 45.68
N SER A 1239 17.81 -48.16 46.82
CA SER A 1239 17.10 -49.17 47.63
C SER A 1239 15.83 -48.63 48.28
N ASP A 1240 15.75 -47.31 48.50
CA ASP A 1240 14.59 -46.60 49.04
C ASP A 1240 13.82 -45.82 47.96
N TYR A 1241 14.09 -46.08 46.66
CA TYR A 1241 13.48 -45.32 45.56
C TYR A 1241 11.95 -45.27 45.67
N ASP A 1242 11.30 -46.39 45.97
CA ASP A 1242 9.83 -46.45 46.12
C ASP A 1242 9.31 -45.54 47.24
N SER A 1243 10.10 -45.32 48.29
CA SER A 1243 9.77 -44.45 49.44
C SER A 1243 9.97 -42.96 49.15
N ILE A 1244 10.71 -42.59 48.10
CA ILE A 1244 10.91 -41.19 47.73
C ILE A 1244 9.58 -40.57 47.23
N PRO A 1245 9.15 -39.40 47.73
CA PRO A 1245 7.88 -38.79 47.28
C PRO A 1245 7.90 -38.42 45.79
N ALA A 1246 6.73 -38.50 45.14
CA ALA A 1246 6.59 -38.28 43.69
C ALA A 1246 7.09 -36.90 43.22
N GLU A 1247 7.00 -35.86 44.06
CA GLU A 1247 7.49 -34.52 43.72
C GLU A 1247 9.02 -34.44 43.56
N TYR A 1248 9.78 -35.43 44.05
CA TYR A 1248 11.24 -35.52 43.90
C TYR A 1248 11.66 -36.52 42.80
N LYS A 1249 10.72 -37.31 42.28
CA LYS A 1249 10.91 -38.33 41.23
C LYS A 1249 10.76 -37.76 39.82
#